data_AF-A0A838P1H0-F1
#
_entry.id   AF-A0A838P1H0-F1
#
_cell.length_a   1.000
_cell.length_b   1.000
_cell.length_c   1.000
_cell.angle_alpha   90.00
_cell.angle_beta   90.00
_cell.angle_gamma   90.00
#
_symmetry.space_group_name_H-M   'P 1'
#
loop_
_entity.id
_entity.type
_entity.pdbx_description
1 polymer ?
#
loop_
_entity_poly.entity_id
_entity_poly.type
_entity_poly.pdbx_seq_one_letter_code
_entity_poly.pdbx_strand_id
1 'polypeptide(L)'
;MLLPAVVGVILACSPEQTSDFAPPGPPAARASPAEPPIATAAVLERGNVEAWLDGYLPYALQRGDVAGAVVVVVKNGEILLQKGYGYADVEARIPVDPRVTLFRPGSVSKLFTWTAVMQLAEQRKLDLDRDVNQYLDFTIPPAFGAPVTLRNLMTHTPGFEEVNKNVFTSDSTGIMPLDAFLKGWVPTRIFPPGRVPAYSNYATALAGYIVQRVSGEPFEDYVERHIFAPLGMKHSTFRQPLPAPLAAAMAKGYDVASGEPKPFEVVIPGPAGSLSATGEDMGRFMIAHLQDGRYGDRKILQPETARRMHTSALTILPAVNRMVLGFYETNRNGRRAIAHAGDTYLFHTDLHLFINDGLGIYISLNSAGKDGASGAIRSALFEQFADRYLPGEETAGRVDPETAEAHARLMAGTYENSRRSESNFFSVLSLLGPAEVTVNEDTTISLGLLTGLGGEPKRWRETAPFVWREVNGKNVLSAQVESGKVVMLSGDEVSPFMMFLPTPWWRSPVWLTPLVSSAIAALLLSLLFWPIAALVRRRYRAPSPLLGRDAAAHRRMHFAAAAVLIVLLAWGASFMNMLSDISALSSEGDPWLWVLQLLSLVVLPSAAAVALWHAWVMWSGKRRWPARMWSVVLALACFTLLYVALAFKFIAFDVNY
;
A
#
# COMPACT_ATOMS: atom_id res chain seq x y z
N MET A 1 1.64 -1.39 2.12
CA MET A 1 2.18 -0.48 3.13
C MET A 1 2.83 0.69 2.38
N LEU A 2 2.06 1.75 2.08
CA LEU A 2 2.53 2.93 1.31
C LEU A 2 2.62 4.19 2.19
N LEU A 3 2.43 4.07 3.51
CA LEU A 3 2.23 5.23 4.38
C LEU A 3 3.43 5.75 5.20
N PRO A 4 4.56 5.05 5.45
CA PRO A 4 5.56 5.64 6.34
C PRO A 4 6.48 6.67 5.65
N ALA A 5 6.42 6.86 4.33
CA ALA A 5 7.40 7.69 3.61
C ALA A 5 7.14 9.21 3.62
N VAL A 6 6.04 9.71 4.20
CA VAL A 6 5.63 11.13 4.03
C VAL A 6 6.01 12.06 5.20
N VAL A 7 6.47 11.56 6.35
CA VAL A 7 6.63 12.40 7.57
C VAL A 7 8.07 12.93 7.80
N GLY A 8 9.02 12.68 6.90
CA GLY A 8 10.44 12.82 7.23
C GLY A 8 11.27 13.98 6.64
N VAL A 9 10.74 15.17 6.32
CA VAL A 9 11.61 16.27 5.83
C VAL A 9 11.14 17.66 6.27
N ILE A 10 11.43 18.07 7.51
CA ILE A 10 11.62 19.50 7.87
C ILE A 10 12.65 19.60 9.03
N LEU A 11 13.77 20.27 8.73
CA LEU A 11 14.80 20.85 9.64
C LEU A 11 15.84 19.93 10.31
N ALA A 12 17.04 19.87 9.72
CA ALA A 12 18.31 20.03 10.45
C ALA A 12 19.45 20.42 9.49
N CYS A 13 19.76 21.71 9.40
CA CYS A 13 21.09 22.17 8.95
C CYS A 13 22.10 21.88 10.06
N SER A 14 23.24 21.28 9.73
CA SER A 14 24.43 21.26 10.58
C SER A 14 25.70 21.19 9.70
N PRO A 15 26.83 21.72 10.19
CA PRO A 15 27.80 22.43 9.35
C PRO A 15 28.83 21.49 8.70
N GLU A 16 29.33 21.94 7.54
CA GLU A 16 30.47 21.39 6.82
C GLU A 16 31.68 21.21 7.77
N GLN A 17 32.15 19.97 7.89
CA GLN A 17 33.52 19.69 8.33
C GLN A 17 34.40 19.53 7.09
N THR A 18 35.30 20.49 6.91
CA THR A 18 36.43 20.41 5.99
C THR A 18 37.36 19.29 6.44
N SER A 19 37.54 18.25 5.62
CA SER A 19 38.63 17.28 5.79
C SER A 19 39.70 17.54 4.74
N ASP A 20 40.94 17.69 5.21
CA ASP A 20 42.13 17.93 4.41
C ASP A 20 42.43 16.75 3.49
N PHE A 21 42.44 16.99 2.17
CA PHE A 21 42.88 16.02 1.18
C PHE A 21 44.41 15.99 1.09
N ALA A 22 45.00 14.82 1.36
CA ALA A 22 46.36 14.50 0.94
C ALA A 22 46.39 14.17 -0.57
N PRO A 23 47.48 14.48 -1.29
CA PRO A 23 47.55 14.29 -2.74
C PRO A 23 47.62 12.81 -3.13
N PRO A 24 47.05 12.41 -4.30
CA PRO A 24 46.98 11.02 -4.71
C PRO A 24 48.36 10.48 -5.14
N GLY A 25 48.67 9.26 -4.71
CA GLY A 25 49.81 8.48 -5.21
C GLY A 25 49.58 7.97 -6.64
N PRO A 26 50.65 7.55 -7.34
CA PRO A 26 50.60 7.17 -8.75
C PRO A 26 49.71 5.93 -9.00
N PRO A 27 49.07 5.83 -10.18
CA PRO A 27 48.06 4.82 -10.46
C PRO A 27 48.68 3.43 -10.54
N ALA A 28 48.17 2.51 -9.71
CA ALA A 28 48.44 1.09 -9.86
C ALA A 28 47.81 0.58 -11.17
N ALA A 29 48.56 -0.24 -11.91
CA ALA A 29 48.09 -0.88 -13.14
C ALA A 29 46.79 -1.65 -12.86
N ARG A 30 45.71 -1.25 -13.56
CA ARG A 30 44.43 -1.96 -13.50
C ARG A 30 44.63 -3.35 -14.10
N ALA A 31 44.58 -4.38 -13.26
CA ALA A 31 44.30 -5.73 -13.73
C ALA A 31 42.94 -5.71 -14.43
N SER A 32 42.85 -6.35 -15.61
CA SER A 32 41.56 -6.59 -16.26
C SER A 32 40.59 -7.22 -15.25
N PRO A 33 39.30 -6.80 -15.22
CA PRO A 33 38.32 -7.48 -14.38
C PRO A 33 38.29 -8.94 -14.82
N ALA A 34 38.66 -9.85 -13.92
CA ALA A 34 38.36 -11.26 -14.11
C ALA A 34 36.83 -11.37 -14.28
N GLU A 35 36.38 -12.14 -15.28
CA GLU A 35 34.98 -12.52 -15.39
C GLU A 35 34.52 -13.06 -14.02
N PRO A 36 33.40 -12.58 -13.46
CA PRO A 36 32.90 -13.10 -12.21
C PRO A 36 32.65 -14.61 -12.38
N PRO A 37 33.09 -15.45 -11.43
CA PRO A 37 32.84 -16.89 -11.52
C PRO A 37 31.32 -17.10 -11.62
N ILE A 38 30.90 -17.91 -12.59
CA ILE A 38 29.52 -18.38 -12.68
C ILE A 38 29.19 -19.00 -11.32
N ALA A 39 28.32 -18.34 -10.55
CA ALA A 39 27.99 -18.78 -9.21
C ALA A 39 27.28 -20.13 -9.31
N THR A 40 28.01 -21.22 -9.04
CA THR A 40 27.40 -22.55 -8.88
C THR A 40 26.40 -22.47 -7.74
N ALA A 41 25.15 -22.86 -8.00
CA ALA A 41 24.08 -22.86 -7.01
C ALA A 41 24.51 -23.62 -5.74
N ALA A 42 24.29 -23.04 -4.57
CA ALA A 42 24.49 -23.77 -3.33
C ALA A 42 23.50 -24.94 -3.24
N VAL A 43 23.93 -26.04 -2.63
CA VAL A 43 23.05 -27.21 -2.43
C VAL A 43 21.96 -26.87 -1.41
N LEU A 44 20.70 -27.01 -1.82
CA LEU A 44 19.52 -26.76 -0.99
C LEU A 44 19.28 -27.92 -0.02
N GLU A 45 19.97 -27.88 1.12
CA GLU A 45 19.86 -28.85 2.22
C GLU A 45 19.68 -28.13 3.56
N ARG A 46 19.06 -28.81 4.53
CA ARG A 46 18.73 -28.24 5.86
C ARG A 46 19.91 -27.51 6.49
N GLY A 47 21.07 -28.17 6.61
CA GLY A 47 22.25 -27.61 7.28
C GLY A 47 22.77 -26.33 6.61
N ASN A 48 22.74 -26.28 5.28
CA ASN A 48 23.18 -25.10 4.52
C ASN A 48 22.21 -23.92 4.67
N VAL A 49 20.91 -24.19 4.65
CA VAL A 49 19.87 -23.16 4.83
C VAL A 49 19.89 -22.63 6.27
N GLU A 50 19.98 -23.53 7.24
CA GLU A 50 20.02 -23.17 8.66
C GLU A 50 21.25 -22.33 9.00
N ALA A 51 22.45 -22.74 8.57
CA ALA A 51 23.67 -21.97 8.83
C ALA A 51 23.63 -20.57 8.19
N TRP A 52 23.04 -20.44 6.99
CA TRP A 52 22.87 -19.13 6.34
C TRP A 52 21.88 -18.24 7.11
N LEU A 53 20.71 -18.77 7.49
CA LEU A 53 19.73 -18.01 8.27
C LEU A 53 20.26 -17.62 9.66
N ASP A 54 21.02 -18.49 10.32
CA ASP A 54 21.66 -18.22 11.61
C ASP A 54 22.69 -17.09 11.54
N GLY A 55 23.36 -16.93 10.40
CA GLY A 55 24.26 -15.79 10.16
C GLY A 55 23.53 -14.48 9.82
N TYR A 56 22.33 -14.56 9.24
CA TYR A 56 21.60 -13.40 8.73
C TYR A 56 20.57 -12.84 9.72
N LEU A 57 19.64 -13.67 10.19
CA LEU A 57 18.45 -13.20 10.92
C LEU A 57 18.76 -12.58 12.29
N PRO A 58 19.61 -13.16 13.16
CA PRO A 58 19.94 -12.53 14.44
C PRO A 58 20.48 -11.11 14.27
N TYR A 59 21.40 -10.91 13.31
CA TYR A 59 21.95 -9.60 12.99
C TYR A 59 20.88 -8.64 12.43
N ALA A 60 20.07 -9.12 11.48
CA ALA A 60 19.04 -8.32 10.84
C ALA A 60 17.95 -7.86 11.83
N LEU A 61 17.48 -8.77 12.71
CA LEU A 61 16.51 -8.47 13.75
C LEU A 61 17.07 -7.46 14.76
N GLN A 62 18.32 -7.64 15.21
CA GLN A 62 18.95 -6.71 16.15
C GLN A 62 19.13 -5.31 15.53
N ARG A 63 19.63 -5.22 14.31
CA ARG A 63 19.84 -3.95 13.62
C ARG A 63 18.53 -3.23 13.30
N GLY A 64 17.51 -4.01 12.94
CA GLY A 64 16.17 -3.51 12.62
C GLY A 64 15.28 -3.27 13.84
N ASP A 65 15.74 -3.56 15.05
CA ASP A 65 14.93 -3.51 16.27
C ASP A 65 13.60 -4.29 16.13
N VAL A 66 13.69 -5.53 15.66
CA VAL A 66 12.56 -6.44 15.41
C VAL A 66 12.55 -7.55 16.45
N ALA A 67 11.40 -7.80 17.09
CA ALA A 67 11.32 -8.66 18.26
C ALA A 67 11.62 -10.12 17.96
N GLY A 68 11.01 -10.67 16.91
CA GLY A 68 11.15 -12.07 16.54
C GLY A 68 10.62 -12.38 15.15
N ALA A 69 11.00 -13.57 14.67
CA ALA A 69 10.57 -14.09 13.38
C ALA A 69 10.44 -15.61 13.41
N VAL A 70 9.51 -16.13 12.61
CA VAL A 70 9.42 -17.56 12.29
C VAL A 70 9.70 -17.74 10.80
N VAL A 71 10.56 -18.70 10.46
CA VAL A 71 10.89 -19.05 9.07
C VAL A 71 10.66 -20.53 8.81
N VAL A 72 10.04 -20.84 7.68
CA VAL A 72 9.73 -22.20 7.24
C VAL A 72 10.14 -22.37 5.79
N VAL A 73 10.89 -23.42 5.51
CA VAL A 73 11.28 -23.84 4.16
C VAL A 73 10.77 -25.25 3.94
N VAL A 74 9.99 -25.44 2.88
CA VAL A 74 9.47 -26.75 2.46
C VAL A 74 10.08 -27.13 1.12
N LYS A 75 10.41 -28.41 0.96
CA LYS A 75 10.99 -28.94 -0.27
C LYS A 75 10.46 -30.35 -0.51
N ASN A 76 10.02 -30.61 -1.74
CA ASN A 76 9.60 -31.94 -2.21
C ASN A 76 8.58 -32.64 -1.29
N GLY A 77 7.62 -31.87 -0.76
CA GLY A 77 6.53 -32.41 0.07
C GLY A 77 6.83 -32.47 1.58
N GLU A 78 8.01 -32.04 2.02
CA GLU A 78 8.44 -32.10 3.42
C GLU A 78 8.89 -30.72 3.95
N ILE A 79 8.83 -30.54 5.27
CA ILE A 79 9.41 -29.37 5.94
C ILE A 79 10.93 -29.58 6.04
N LEU A 80 11.66 -28.94 5.12
CA LEU A 80 13.12 -28.96 5.11
C LEU A 80 13.70 -28.27 6.34
N LEU A 81 13.13 -27.13 6.73
CA LEU A 81 13.51 -26.35 7.92
C LEU A 81 12.28 -25.61 8.48
N GLN A 82 12.16 -25.55 9.80
CA GLN A 82 11.29 -24.59 10.50
C GLN A 82 12.06 -24.08 11.72
N LYS A 83 12.18 -22.76 11.88
CA LYS A 83 13.01 -22.16 12.93
C LYS A 83 12.46 -20.82 13.38
N GLY A 84 12.54 -20.58 14.69
CA GLY A 84 12.22 -19.29 15.31
C GLY A 84 13.50 -18.52 15.64
N TYR A 85 13.42 -17.20 15.55
CA TYR A 85 14.47 -16.26 15.88
C TYR A 85 13.90 -15.15 16.75
N GLY A 86 14.70 -14.62 17.69
CA GLY A 86 14.25 -13.59 18.63
C GLY A 86 13.17 -14.09 19.58
N TYR A 87 12.23 -13.21 19.94
CA TYR A 87 11.28 -13.41 21.03
C TYR A 87 9.82 -13.24 20.58
N ALA A 88 8.97 -14.15 21.05
CA ALA A 88 7.52 -14.01 21.02
C ALA A 88 7.03 -13.00 22.09
N ASP A 89 7.77 -12.90 23.20
CA ASP A 89 7.58 -11.92 24.26
C ASP A 89 8.96 -11.39 24.71
N VAL A 90 9.23 -10.11 24.44
CA VAL A 90 10.55 -9.50 24.68
C VAL A 90 10.82 -9.36 26.18
N GLU A 91 9.83 -8.91 26.95
CA GLU A 91 9.95 -8.68 28.39
C GLU A 91 10.16 -10.01 29.12
N ALA A 92 9.33 -11.01 28.82
CA ALA A 92 9.42 -12.34 29.42
C ALA A 92 10.53 -13.21 28.81
N ARG A 93 11.22 -12.72 27.76
CA ARG A 93 12.24 -13.44 26.99
C ARG A 93 11.79 -14.81 26.50
N ILE A 94 10.53 -14.93 26.09
CA ILE A 94 9.98 -16.17 25.54
C ILE A 94 10.45 -16.27 24.09
N PRO A 95 11.27 -17.28 23.73
CA PRO A 95 11.77 -17.42 22.35
C PRO A 95 10.62 -17.77 21.41
N VAL A 96 10.79 -17.40 20.13
CA VAL A 96 9.87 -17.88 19.09
C VAL A 96 10.04 -19.39 18.89
N ASP A 97 8.95 -20.15 19.03
CA ASP A 97 8.88 -21.57 18.71
C ASP A 97 8.01 -21.78 17.45
N PRO A 98 8.56 -22.32 16.34
CA PRO A 98 7.80 -22.51 15.09
C PRO A 98 6.60 -23.46 15.21
N ARG A 99 6.50 -24.28 16.27
CA ARG A 99 5.41 -25.24 16.49
C ARG A 99 4.31 -24.72 17.40
N VAL A 100 4.63 -23.73 18.23
CA VAL A 100 3.74 -23.25 19.29
C VAL A 100 3.37 -21.79 19.06
N THR A 101 4.34 -20.93 18.79
CA THR A 101 4.13 -19.49 18.68
C THR A 101 3.25 -19.15 17.47
N LEU A 102 2.09 -18.56 17.73
CA LEU A 102 1.19 -18.06 16.70
C LEU A 102 1.69 -16.70 16.22
N PHE A 103 1.74 -16.55 14.90
CA PHE A 103 1.92 -15.30 14.19
C PHE A 103 0.64 -14.97 13.43
N ARG A 104 0.50 -13.70 13.03
CA ARG A 104 -0.63 -13.23 12.25
C ARG A 104 -0.17 -12.92 10.84
N PRO A 105 -0.36 -13.84 9.90
CA PRO A 105 0.21 -13.68 8.57
C PRO A 105 -0.51 -12.63 7.71
N GLY A 106 -1.39 -11.82 8.31
CA GLY A 106 -2.13 -10.76 7.64
C GLY A 106 -2.81 -11.26 6.37
N SER A 107 -2.55 -10.59 5.25
CA SER A 107 -3.23 -10.91 3.99
C SER A 107 -2.86 -12.24 3.35
N VAL A 108 -1.87 -12.98 3.82
CA VAL A 108 -1.69 -14.40 3.43
C VAL A 108 -2.92 -15.24 3.83
N SER A 109 -3.71 -14.80 4.82
CA SER A 109 -5.02 -15.37 5.18
C SER A 109 -5.95 -15.54 3.98
N LYS A 110 -5.88 -14.64 2.98
CA LYS A 110 -6.74 -14.67 1.80
C LYS A 110 -6.62 -15.98 1.03
N LEU A 111 -5.44 -16.60 1.05
CA LEU A 111 -5.20 -17.89 0.39
C LEU A 111 -6.12 -19.01 0.91
N PHE A 112 -6.50 -18.96 2.19
CA PHE A 112 -7.46 -19.90 2.78
C PHE A 112 -8.88 -19.61 2.30
N THR A 113 -9.28 -18.33 2.24
CA THR A 113 -10.57 -17.92 1.65
C THR A 113 -10.66 -18.35 0.18
N TRP A 114 -9.61 -18.15 -0.60
CA TRP A 114 -9.56 -18.54 -2.00
C TRP A 114 -9.57 -20.05 -2.19
N THR A 115 -8.90 -20.80 -1.29
CA THR A 115 -8.99 -22.26 -1.24
C THR A 115 -10.43 -22.72 -0.97
N ALA A 116 -11.13 -22.09 -0.03
CA ALA A 116 -12.54 -22.40 0.27
C ALA A 116 -13.47 -22.09 -0.92
N VAL A 117 -13.26 -20.97 -1.63
CA VAL A 117 -13.97 -20.67 -2.88
C VAL A 117 -13.73 -21.76 -3.91
N MET A 118 -12.49 -22.22 -4.07
CA MET A 118 -12.14 -23.28 -5.01
C MET A 118 -12.72 -24.65 -4.62
N GLN A 119 -12.81 -24.98 -3.32
CA GLN A 119 -13.50 -26.17 -2.83
C GLN A 119 -14.98 -26.17 -3.25
N LEU A 120 -15.68 -25.06 -3.04
CA LEU A 120 -17.09 -24.94 -3.44
C LEU A 120 -17.28 -24.87 -4.96
N ALA A 121 -16.31 -24.31 -5.70
CA ALA A 121 -16.33 -24.30 -7.16
C ALA A 121 -16.16 -25.70 -7.75
N GLU A 122 -15.27 -26.51 -7.18
CA GLU A 122 -15.11 -27.93 -7.54
C GLU A 122 -16.39 -28.73 -7.26
N GLN A 123 -17.06 -28.45 -6.15
CA GLN A 123 -18.37 -29.03 -5.81
C GLN A 123 -19.52 -28.51 -6.70
N ARG A 124 -19.24 -27.63 -7.67
CA ARG A 124 -20.22 -26.96 -8.54
C ARG A 124 -21.27 -26.13 -7.79
N LYS A 125 -20.97 -25.75 -6.55
CA LYS A 125 -21.81 -24.84 -5.75
C LYS A 125 -21.53 -23.37 -6.08
N LEU A 126 -20.28 -23.08 -6.46
CA LEU A 126 -19.87 -21.78 -6.98
C LEU A 126 -19.46 -21.89 -8.45
N ASP A 127 -19.72 -20.83 -9.20
CA ASP A 127 -19.23 -20.62 -10.55
C ASP A 127 -18.37 -19.35 -10.53
N LEU A 128 -17.11 -19.47 -10.95
CA LEU A 128 -16.14 -18.37 -10.85
C LEU A 128 -16.50 -17.19 -11.76
N ASP A 129 -17.27 -17.43 -12.81
CA ASP A 129 -17.60 -16.47 -13.86
C ASP A 129 -19.06 -15.98 -13.77
N ARG A 130 -19.81 -16.46 -12.77
CA ARG A 130 -21.17 -15.99 -12.49
C ARG A 130 -21.17 -14.69 -11.69
N ASP A 131 -22.22 -13.89 -11.89
CA ASP A 131 -22.48 -12.69 -11.08
C ASP A 131 -22.58 -13.05 -9.59
N VAL A 132 -21.76 -12.39 -8.77
CA VAL A 132 -21.73 -12.60 -7.32
C VAL A 132 -23.06 -12.30 -6.63
N ASN A 133 -23.90 -11.43 -7.21
CA ASN A 133 -25.23 -11.14 -6.68
C ASN A 133 -26.13 -12.38 -6.57
N GLN A 134 -25.84 -13.45 -7.32
CA GLN A 134 -26.57 -14.71 -7.23
C GLN A 134 -26.30 -15.49 -5.93
N TYR A 135 -25.27 -15.10 -5.17
CA TYR A 135 -24.84 -15.75 -3.93
C TYR A 135 -25.05 -14.88 -2.68
N LEU A 136 -25.53 -13.65 -2.85
CA LEU A 136 -25.63 -12.64 -1.79
C LEU A 136 -27.08 -12.41 -1.36
N ASP A 137 -27.27 -11.92 -0.14
CA ASP A 137 -28.54 -11.43 0.38
C ASP A 137 -28.65 -9.90 0.36
N PHE A 138 -27.70 -9.24 -0.29
CA PHE A 138 -27.69 -7.83 -0.62
C PHE A 138 -27.11 -7.66 -2.03
N THR A 139 -27.23 -6.46 -2.59
CA THR A 139 -26.88 -6.20 -3.99
C THR A 139 -25.60 -5.39 -4.11
N ILE A 140 -24.67 -5.86 -4.92
CA ILE A 140 -23.57 -5.07 -5.48
C ILE A 140 -24.14 -4.22 -6.64
N PRO A 141 -24.15 -2.88 -6.54
CA PRO A 141 -24.78 -2.02 -7.54
C PRO A 141 -24.19 -2.20 -8.96
N PRO A 142 -25.02 -2.14 -10.01
CA PRO A 142 -24.55 -2.17 -11.39
C PRO A 142 -23.71 -0.93 -11.72
N ALA A 143 -22.64 -1.13 -12.48
CA ALA A 143 -21.69 -0.14 -12.96
C ALA A 143 -20.91 -0.75 -14.13
N PHE A 144 -20.47 0.09 -15.06
CA PHE A 144 -19.67 -0.30 -16.23
C PHE A 144 -20.28 -1.42 -17.10
N GLY A 145 -21.60 -1.65 -17.03
CA GLY A 145 -22.31 -2.61 -17.89
C GLY A 145 -21.98 -4.09 -17.67
N ALA A 146 -21.21 -4.44 -16.64
CA ALA A 146 -20.81 -5.83 -16.35
C ALA A 146 -20.92 -6.18 -14.85
N PRO A 147 -21.35 -7.41 -14.53
CA PRO A 147 -21.40 -7.88 -13.14
C PRO A 147 -20.00 -8.12 -12.59
N VAL A 148 -19.89 -8.14 -11.26
CA VAL A 148 -18.69 -8.62 -10.57
C VAL A 148 -18.78 -10.15 -10.46
N THR A 149 -17.67 -10.84 -10.70
CA THR A 149 -17.57 -12.30 -10.59
C THR A 149 -16.60 -12.72 -9.48
N LEU A 150 -16.67 -13.97 -9.01
CA LEU A 150 -15.68 -14.51 -8.06
C LEU A 150 -14.26 -14.47 -8.63
N ARG A 151 -14.09 -14.68 -9.95
CA ARG A 151 -12.80 -14.50 -10.63
C ARG A 151 -12.28 -13.08 -10.47
N ASN A 152 -13.14 -12.06 -10.59
CA ASN A 152 -12.74 -10.69 -10.36
C ASN A 152 -12.34 -10.44 -8.90
N LEU A 153 -13.05 -11.01 -7.94
CA LEU A 153 -12.68 -10.90 -6.52
C LEU A 153 -11.30 -11.53 -6.25
N MET A 154 -11.05 -12.74 -6.77
CA MET A 154 -9.80 -13.48 -6.60
C MET A 154 -8.59 -12.83 -7.29
N THR A 155 -8.81 -12.04 -8.33
CA THR A 155 -7.76 -11.33 -9.09
C THR A 155 -7.64 -9.86 -8.72
N HIS A 156 -8.35 -9.41 -7.67
CA HIS A 156 -8.42 -8.00 -7.28
C HIS A 156 -8.83 -7.06 -8.43
N THR A 157 -9.74 -7.50 -9.29
CA THR A 157 -10.28 -6.67 -10.38
C THR A 157 -11.80 -6.47 -10.33
N PRO A 158 -12.48 -6.37 -9.17
CA PRO A 158 -13.91 -6.05 -9.16
C PRO A 158 -14.17 -4.56 -9.47
N GLY A 159 -13.13 -3.73 -9.40
CA GLY A 159 -13.19 -2.30 -9.65
C GLY A 159 -13.55 -1.47 -8.43
N PHE A 160 -13.67 -2.07 -7.23
CA PHE A 160 -13.91 -1.33 -5.99
C PHE A 160 -12.76 -0.37 -5.67
N GLU A 161 -13.11 0.83 -5.19
CA GLU A 161 -12.16 1.72 -4.52
C GLU A 161 -11.69 1.14 -3.18
N GLU A 162 -10.65 1.74 -2.61
CA GLU A 162 -10.12 1.32 -1.31
C GLU A 162 -11.09 1.61 -0.16
N VAL A 163 -11.11 0.71 0.81
CA VAL A 163 -11.81 0.83 2.09
C VAL A 163 -10.77 0.94 3.18
N ASN A 164 -10.67 2.10 3.81
CA ASN A 164 -9.70 2.38 4.86
C ASN A 164 -10.35 2.31 6.25
N LYS A 165 -11.63 2.69 6.36
CA LYS A 165 -12.40 2.75 7.60
C LYS A 165 -12.78 1.36 8.12
N ASN A 166 -12.70 1.17 9.44
CA ASN A 166 -13.13 -0.02 10.16
C ASN A 166 -12.51 -1.31 9.61
N VAL A 167 -11.29 -1.25 9.06
CA VAL A 167 -10.57 -2.47 8.62
C VAL A 167 -9.93 -3.15 9.83
N PHE A 168 -9.45 -2.37 10.78
CA PHE A 168 -8.86 -2.87 12.02
C PHE A 168 -9.40 -2.10 13.22
N THR A 169 -9.40 -2.75 14.38
CA THR A 169 -9.64 -2.11 15.68
C THR A 169 -8.82 -2.82 16.76
N SER A 170 -8.41 -2.13 17.82
CA SER A 170 -7.85 -2.80 19.01
C SER A 170 -8.92 -3.23 20.00
N ASP A 171 -10.18 -2.83 19.77
CA ASP A 171 -11.30 -3.24 20.61
C ASP A 171 -11.74 -4.67 20.26
N SER A 172 -11.44 -5.59 21.17
CA SER A 172 -11.88 -6.99 21.09
C SER A 172 -13.33 -7.21 21.55
N THR A 173 -13.98 -6.18 22.08
CA THR A 173 -15.39 -6.20 22.48
C THR A 173 -16.26 -5.65 21.34
N GLY A 174 -17.44 -6.25 21.12
CA GLY A 174 -18.37 -5.75 20.10
C GLY A 174 -17.84 -5.77 18.66
N ILE A 175 -17.00 -6.76 18.31
CA ILE A 175 -16.44 -6.93 16.95
C ILE A 175 -17.58 -6.89 15.92
N MET A 176 -17.48 -5.96 14.98
CA MET A 176 -18.47 -5.79 13.91
C MET A 176 -18.64 -7.11 13.15
N PRO A 177 -19.86 -7.67 13.08
CA PRO A 177 -20.12 -8.87 12.28
C PRO A 177 -19.77 -8.67 10.81
N LEU A 178 -19.30 -9.73 10.15
CA LEU A 178 -18.87 -9.69 8.75
C LEU A 178 -19.96 -9.17 7.80
N ASP A 179 -21.21 -9.57 8.02
CA ASP A 179 -22.34 -9.13 7.20
C ASP A 179 -22.68 -7.65 7.45
N ALA A 180 -22.59 -7.18 8.70
CA ALA A 180 -22.75 -5.78 9.04
C ALA A 180 -21.68 -4.90 8.36
N PHE A 181 -20.42 -5.34 8.34
CA PHE A 181 -19.34 -4.67 7.60
C PHE A 181 -19.66 -4.57 6.10
N LEU A 182 -20.04 -5.69 5.48
CA LEU A 182 -20.28 -5.76 4.04
C LEU A 182 -21.51 -4.96 3.59
N LYS A 183 -22.58 -4.97 4.39
CA LYS A 183 -23.85 -4.30 4.09
C LYS A 183 -23.85 -2.83 4.51
N GLY A 184 -23.01 -2.44 5.48
CA GLY A 184 -22.91 -1.07 5.97
C GLY A 184 -22.42 -0.10 4.90
N TRP A 185 -21.46 -0.53 4.07
CA TRP A 185 -20.99 0.24 2.93
C TRP A 185 -20.48 -0.67 1.81
N VAL A 186 -21.09 -0.56 0.63
CA VAL A 186 -20.57 -1.17 -0.60
C VAL A 186 -19.69 -0.13 -1.31
N PRO A 187 -18.37 -0.37 -1.46
CA PRO A 187 -17.46 0.61 -2.04
C PRO A 187 -17.82 0.95 -3.48
N THR A 188 -17.60 2.22 -3.87
CA THR A 188 -17.86 2.65 -5.25
C THR A 188 -16.95 1.87 -6.20
N ARG A 189 -17.50 1.47 -7.36
CA ARG A 189 -16.67 0.94 -8.45
C ARG A 189 -16.10 2.08 -9.28
N ILE A 190 -14.79 2.12 -9.39
CA ILE A 190 -14.00 3.12 -10.13
C ILE A 190 -13.38 2.54 -11.41
N PHE A 191 -13.44 1.22 -11.60
CA PHE A 191 -13.01 0.54 -12.82
C PHE A 191 -14.04 -0.49 -13.30
N PRO A 192 -14.10 -0.78 -14.62
CA PRO A 192 -14.81 -1.95 -15.11
C PRO A 192 -14.21 -3.25 -14.55
N PRO A 193 -15.04 -4.25 -14.21
CA PRO A 193 -14.54 -5.51 -13.67
C PRO A 193 -13.65 -6.23 -14.68
N GLY A 194 -12.54 -6.80 -14.21
CA GLY A 194 -11.58 -7.56 -15.03
C GLY A 194 -10.53 -6.72 -15.77
N ARG A 195 -10.58 -5.39 -15.69
CA ARG A 195 -9.70 -4.51 -16.48
C ARG A 195 -8.50 -3.98 -15.72
N VAL A 196 -8.69 -3.55 -14.47
CA VAL A 196 -7.64 -2.91 -13.67
C VAL A 196 -7.54 -3.61 -12.31
N PRO A 197 -6.38 -4.19 -11.98
CA PRO A 197 -6.09 -4.65 -10.64
C PRO A 197 -6.05 -3.49 -9.64
N ALA A 198 -6.89 -3.58 -8.62
CA ALA A 198 -6.94 -2.70 -7.47
C ALA A 198 -7.26 -3.57 -6.24
N TYR A 199 -6.27 -3.71 -5.36
CA TYR A 199 -6.38 -4.50 -4.14
C TYR A 199 -7.64 -4.16 -3.34
N SER A 200 -8.31 -5.16 -2.79
CA SER A 200 -9.54 -4.95 -2.02
C SER A 200 -9.71 -5.99 -0.92
N ASN A 201 -9.66 -5.53 0.33
CA ASN A 201 -10.04 -6.33 1.49
C ASN A 201 -11.55 -6.61 1.49
N TYR A 202 -12.35 -5.62 1.10
CA TYR A 202 -13.81 -5.78 0.92
C TYR A 202 -14.14 -6.93 -0.03
N ALA A 203 -13.47 -7.01 -1.18
CA ALA A 203 -13.67 -8.10 -2.14
C ALA A 203 -13.40 -9.49 -1.55
N THR A 204 -12.40 -9.60 -0.67
CA THR A 204 -12.06 -10.88 -0.03
C THR A 204 -13.02 -11.22 1.11
N ALA A 205 -13.42 -10.23 1.91
CA ALA A 205 -14.48 -10.37 2.89
C ALA A 205 -15.79 -10.82 2.25
N LEU A 206 -16.15 -10.25 1.10
CA LEU A 206 -17.31 -10.62 0.30
C LEU A 206 -17.24 -12.09 -0.13
N ALA A 207 -16.08 -12.55 -0.59
CA ALA A 207 -15.88 -13.94 -0.96
C ALA A 207 -15.99 -14.90 0.24
N GLY A 208 -15.44 -14.53 1.40
CA GLY A 208 -15.62 -15.30 2.64
C GLY A 208 -17.09 -15.37 3.07
N TYR A 209 -17.83 -14.26 2.90
CA TYR A 209 -19.27 -14.25 3.16
C TYR A 209 -20.06 -15.12 2.16
N ILE A 210 -19.68 -15.13 0.88
CA ILE A 210 -20.25 -16.04 -0.12
C ILE A 210 -20.00 -17.51 0.27
N VAL A 211 -18.78 -17.85 0.73
CA VAL A 211 -18.48 -19.20 1.26
C VAL A 211 -19.45 -19.55 2.39
N GLN A 212 -19.66 -18.65 3.35
CA GLN A 212 -20.59 -18.87 4.46
C GLN A 212 -22.04 -19.05 3.99
N ARG A 213 -22.51 -18.19 3.09
CA ARG A 213 -23.88 -18.23 2.55
C ARG A 213 -24.16 -19.52 1.77
N VAL A 214 -23.22 -19.95 0.95
CA VAL A 214 -23.40 -21.10 0.03
C VAL A 214 -23.14 -22.43 0.74
N SER A 215 -22.25 -22.47 1.73
CA SER A 215 -22.02 -23.67 2.54
C SER A 215 -23.08 -23.88 3.63
N GLY A 216 -23.64 -22.78 4.16
CA GLY A 216 -24.50 -22.80 5.35
C GLY A 216 -23.70 -22.87 6.67
N GLU A 217 -22.37 -22.76 6.62
CA GLU A 217 -21.46 -22.80 7.76
C GLU A 217 -20.85 -21.41 7.99
N PRO A 218 -20.65 -20.94 9.24
CA PRO A 218 -19.81 -19.77 9.50
C PRO A 218 -18.45 -19.93 8.80
N PHE A 219 -17.89 -18.84 8.27
CA PHE A 219 -16.67 -18.90 7.46
C PHE A 219 -15.51 -19.58 8.20
N GLU A 220 -15.31 -19.22 9.46
CA GLU A 220 -14.29 -19.77 10.34
C GLU A 220 -14.49 -21.27 10.61
N ASP A 221 -15.74 -21.74 10.74
CA ASP A 221 -16.07 -23.16 10.86
C ASP A 221 -15.76 -23.93 9.58
N TYR A 222 -16.07 -23.33 8.43
CA TYR A 222 -15.81 -23.94 7.13
C TYR A 222 -14.31 -24.15 6.94
N VAL A 223 -13.48 -23.13 7.19
CA VAL A 223 -12.03 -23.25 7.04
C VAL A 223 -11.44 -24.25 8.04
N GLU A 224 -11.88 -24.23 9.30
CA GLU A 224 -11.43 -25.19 10.32
C GLU A 224 -11.72 -26.64 9.91
N ARG A 225 -12.93 -26.90 9.40
CA ARG A 225 -13.39 -28.25 9.05
C ARG A 225 -12.84 -28.77 7.73
N HIS A 226 -12.78 -27.92 6.71
CA HIS A 226 -12.50 -28.33 5.33
C HIS A 226 -11.06 -28.05 4.88
N ILE A 227 -10.30 -27.26 5.64
CA ILE A 227 -8.90 -26.94 5.32
C ILE A 227 -7.99 -27.31 6.50
N PHE A 228 -8.18 -26.73 7.69
CA PHE A 228 -7.25 -26.96 8.80
C PHE A 228 -7.24 -28.40 9.28
N ALA A 229 -8.41 -28.99 9.55
CA ALA A 229 -8.49 -30.37 10.05
C ALA A 229 -7.90 -31.40 9.06
N PRO A 230 -8.18 -31.36 7.74
CA PRO A 230 -7.53 -32.23 6.76
C PRO A 230 -6.00 -32.06 6.69
N LEU A 231 -5.50 -30.84 6.89
CA LEU A 231 -4.06 -30.56 6.90
C LEU A 231 -3.40 -30.79 8.27
N GLY A 232 -4.19 -31.10 9.30
CA GLY A 232 -3.69 -31.22 10.68
C GLY A 232 -3.21 -29.90 11.28
N MET A 233 -3.71 -28.75 10.80
CA MET A 233 -3.35 -27.42 11.29
C MET A 233 -4.06 -27.11 12.61
N LYS A 234 -3.54 -27.66 13.71
CA LYS A 234 -4.19 -27.61 15.04
C LYS A 234 -3.98 -26.30 15.79
N HIS A 235 -3.02 -25.48 15.34
CA HIS A 235 -2.68 -24.20 15.94
C HIS A 235 -2.96 -23.09 14.92
N SER A 236 -4.15 -23.12 14.34
CA SER A 236 -4.61 -22.18 13.33
C SER A 236 -6.07 -21.81 13.55
N THR A 237 -6.41 -20.53 13.50
CA THR A 237 -7.81 -20.06 13.59
C THR A 237 -8.00 -18.71 12.92
N PHE A 238 -9.21 -18.47 12.41
CA PHE A 238 -9.68 -17.15 11.96
C PHE A 238 -10.44 -16.37 13.05
N ARG A 239 -10.69 -17.01 14.20
CA ARG A 239 -11.52 -16.47 15.28
C ARG A 239 -10.83 -15.33 16.02
N GLN A 240 -11.61 -14.31 16.33
CA GLN A 240 -11.19 -13.13 17.09
C GLN A 240 -12.29 -12.80 18.12
N PRO A 241 -11.94 -12.50 19.39
CA PRO A 241 -10.62 -12.73 19.99
C PRO A 241 -10.21 -14.21 19.93
N LEU A 242 -8.92 -14.49 20.15
CA LEU A 242 -8.41 -15.85 20.08
C LEU A 242 -9.11 -16.77 21.09
N PRO A 243 -9.47 -18.02 20.71
CA PRO A 243 -9.93 -19.02 21.65
C PRO A 243 -8.91 -19.26 22.77
N ALA A 244 -9.38 -19.50 24.01
CA ALA A 244 -8.51 -19.65 25.18
C ALA A 244 -7.32 -20.63 25.01
N PRO A 245 -7.47 -21.79 24.34
CA PRO A 245 -6.33 -22.71 24.12
C PRO A 245 -5.21 -22.13 23.25
N LEU A 246 -5.52 -21.15 22.39
CA LEU A 246 -4.57 -20.53 21.46
C LEU A 246 -4.06 -19.19 21.98
N ALA A 247 -4.83 -18.49 22.82
CA ALA A 247 -4.48 -17.16 23.31
C ALA A 247 -3.11 -17.07 23.99
N ALA A 248 -2.74 -18.09 24.79
CA ALA A 248 -1.44 -18.14 25.48
C ALA A 248 -0.24 -18.34 24.55
N ALA A 249 -0.47 -18.82 23.32
CA ALA A 249 0.56 -19.10 22.33
C ALA A 249 0.77 -17.93 21.36
N MET A 250 -0.01 -16.86 21.46
CA MET A 250 0.08 -15.68 20.60
C MET A 250 1.35 -14.90 20.87
N ALA A 251 2.17 -14.69 19.83
CA ALA A 251 3.26 -13.71 19.92
C ALA A 251 2.70 -12.32 20.24
N LYS A 252 3.37 -11.57 21.11
CA LYS A 252 3.10 -10.14 21.25
C LYS A 252 3.56 -9.41 19.99
N GLY A 253 2.81 -8.41 19.56
CA GLY A 253 3.15 -7.54 18.44
C GLY A 253 3.73 -6.21 18.93
N TYR A 254 4.65 -5.63 18.16
CA TYR A 254 5.39 -4.43 18.55
C TYR A 254 5.53 -3.46 17.37
N ASP A 255 5.66 -2.15 17.63
CA ASP A 255 6.18 -1.23 16.62
C ASP A 255 7.69 -1.50 16.40
N VAL A 256 8.44 -1.54 17.51
CA VAL A 256 9.86 -1.88 17.59
C VAL A 256 10.10 -2.75 18.83
N ALA A 257 11.11 -3.62 18.81
CA ALA A 257 11.36 -4.58 19.88
C ALA A 257 11.72 -3.92 21.21
N SER A 258 12.37 -2.75 21.18
CA SER A 258 12.70 -1.98 22.38
C SER A 258 11.49 -1.26 23.01
N GLY A 259 10.33 -1.30 22.37
CA GLY A 259 9.10 -0.67 22.84
C GLY A 259 8.17 -1.61 23.60
N GLU A 260 7.06 -1.06 24.10
CA GLU A 260 6.02 -1.85 24.75
C GLU A 260 5.21 -2.68 23.74
N PRO A 261 4.74 -3.88 24.14
CA PRO A 261 3.86 -4.66 23.29
C PRO A 261 2.53 -3.94 23.08
N LYS A 262 1.96 -4.11 21.89
CA LYS A 262 0.68 -3.52 21.50
C LYS A 262 -0.48 -4.51 21.73
N PRO A 263 -1.70 -3.99 21.93
CA PRO A 263 -2.90 -4.83 22.03
C PRO A 263 -3.11 -5.72 20.79
N PHE A 264 -3.86 -6.80 20.97
CA PHE A 264 -4.24 -7.68 19.86
C PHE A 264 -5.13 -6.93 18.86
N GLU A 265 -4.73 -6.93 17.58
CA GLU A 265 -5.47 -6.26 16.51
C GLU A 265 -6.70 -7.09 16.10
N VAL A 266 -7.88 -6.54 15.98
CA VAL A 266 -9.01 -7.22 15.34
C VAL A 266 -9.07 -6.80 13.89
N VAL A 267 -9.03 -7.76 12.96
CA VAL A 267 -9.28 -7.54 11.54
C VAL A 267 -10.77 -7.74 11.28
N ILE A 268 -11.49 -6.67 10.98
CA ILE A 268 -12.95 -6.69 10.76
C ILE A 268 -13.33 -7.47 9.48
N PRO A 269 -12.68 -7.26 8.31
CA PRO A 269 -12.84 -8.17 7.18
C PRO A 269 -12.07 -9.48 7.45
N GLY A 270 -12.52 -10.26 8.42
CA GLY A 270 -11.83 -11.45 8.95
C GLY A 270 -11.26 -12.38 7.87
N PRO A 271 -12.06 -12.82 6.87
CA PRO A 271 -11.56 -13.64 5.75
C PRO A 271 -10.35 -13.03 5.02
N ALA A 272 -10.22 -11.70 5.02
CA ALA A 272 -9.13 -11.01 4.36
C ALA A 272 -7.81 -11.03 5.16
N GLY A 273 -7.80 -11.28 6.47
CA GLY A 273 -6.58 -11.08 7.26
C GLY A 273 -6.53 -11.57 8.70
N SER A 274 -7.56 -12.24 9.23
CA SER A 274 -7.62 -12.55 10.67
C SER A 274 -6.94 -13.86 11.09
N LEU A 275 -6.30 -14.59 10.18
CA LEU A 275 -5.62 -15.83 10.55
C LEU A 275 -4.60 -15.57 11.66
N SER A 276 -4.57 -16.47 12.63
CA SER A 276 -3.42 -16.69 13.52
C SER A 276 -2.98 -18.14 13.32
N ALA A 277 -1.71 -18.36 13.02
CA ALA A 277 -1.16 -19.67 12.70
C ALA A 277 0.30 -19.80 13.13
N THR A 278 0.75 -21.03 13.38
CA THR A 278 2.18 -21.34 13.62
C THR A 278 2.92 -21.50 12.29
N GLY A 279 4.25 -21.41 12.34
CA GLY A 279 5.09 -21.72 11.18
C GLY A 279 4.86 -23.16 10.69
N GLU A 280 4.80 -24.13 11.59
CA GLU A 280 4.57 -25.53 11.24
C GLU A 280 3.27 -25.71 10.45
N ASP A 281 2.17 -25.09 10.91
CA ASP A 281 0.87 -25.18 10.23
C ASP A 281 0.91 -24.52 8.84
N MET A 282 1.57 -23.36 8.71
CA MET A 282 1.79 -22.73 7.40
C MET A 282 2.66 -23.60 6.48
N GLY A 283 3.63 -24.34 7.02
CA GLY A 283 4.40 -25.34 6.29
C GLY A 283 3.53 -26.44 5.68
N ARG A 284 2.56 -26.96 6.44
CA ARG A 284 1.59 -27.96 5.95
C ARG A 284 0.72 -27.40 4.83
N PHE A 285 0.27 -26.16 4.96
CA PHE A 285 -0.49 -25.45 3.92
C PHE A 285 0.32 -25.24 2.64
N MET A 286 1.60 -24.83 2.75
CA MET A 286 2.51 -24.71 1.60
C MET A 286 2.70 -26.05 0.90
N ILE A 287 2.94 -27.13 1.65
CA ILE A 287 3.07 -28.48 1.09
C ILE A 287 1.80 -28.88 0.33
N ALA A 288 0.63 -28.61 0.91
CA ALA A 288 -0.65 -28.92 0.26
C ALA A 288 -0.75 -28.28 -1.13
N HIS A 289 -0.39 -27.00 -1.28
CA HIS A 289 -0.40 -26.35 -2.59
C HIS A 289 0.72 -26.83 -3.53
N LEU A 290 1.93 -27.10 -3.01
CA LEU A 290 3.03 -27.65 -3.81
C LEU A 290 2.78 -29.09 -4.28
N GLN A 291 1.85 -29.80 -3.63
CA GLN A 291 1.44 -31.16 -3.94
C GLN A 291 0.02 -31.20 -4.52
N ASP A 292 -0.36 -30.18 -5.29
CA ASP A 292 -1.62 -30.14 -6.05
C ASP A 292 -2.87 -30.39 -5.17
N GLY A 293 -2.88 -29.82 -3.97
CA GLY A 293 -3.98 -29.89 -3.00
C GLY A 293 -3.87 -31.01 -1.97
N ARG A 294 -2.73 -31.71 -1.85
CA ARG A 294 -2.56 -32.89 -0.97
C ARG A 294 -1.53 -32.70 0.14
N TYR A 295 -1.84 -33.15 1.35
CA TYR A 295 -0.88 -33.28 2.46
C TYR A 295 -1.02 -34.68 3.08
N GLY A 296 0.04 -35.49 3.00
CA GLY A 296 -0.05 -36.93 3.31
C GLY A 296 -1.15 -37.60 2.48
N ASP A 297 -2.04 -38.33 3.14
CA ASP A 297 -3.19 -39.01 2.50
C ASP A 297 -4.44 -38.12 2.36
N ARG A 298 -4.39 -36.87 2.86
CA ARG A 298 -5.53 -35.95 2.86
C ARG A 298 -5.44 -34.97 1.71
N LYS A 299 -6.60 -34.59 1.19
CA LYS A 299 -6.75 -33.70 0.04
C LYS A 299 -7.71 -32.57 0.39
N ILE A 300 -7.29 -31.33 0.14
CA ILE A 300 -8.12 -30.12 0.28
C ILE A 300 -8.66 -29.63 -1.07
N LEU A 301 -8.03 -29.98 -2.19
CA LEU A 301 -8.46 -29.64 -3.56
C LEU A 301 -8.11 -30.80 -4.51
N GLN A 302 -8.89 -31.03 -5.57
CA GLN A 302 -8.44 -31.92 -6.64
C GLN A 302 -7.25 -31.31 -7.38
N PRO A 303 -6.34 -32.15 -7.92
CA PRO A 303 -5.16 -31.66 -8.62
C PRO A 303 -5.49 -30.68 -9.75
N GLU A 304 -6.57 -30.91 -10.48
CA GLU A 304 -7.03 -30.02 -11.56
C GLU A 304 -7.50 -28.67 -11.00
N THR A 305 -8.18 -28.67 -9.86
CA THR A 305 -8.63 -27.47 -9.16
C THR A 305 -7.45 -26.67 -8.62
N ALA A 306 -6.48 -27.33 -7.99
CA ALA A 306 -5.25 -26.71 -7.49
C ALA A 306 -4.45 -26.07 -8.64
N ARG A 307 -4.18 -26.83 -9.71
CA ARG A 307 -3.49 -26.30 -10.90
C ARG A 307 -4.24 -25.16 -11.56
N ARG A 308 -5.58 -25.22 -11.62
CA ARG A 308 -6.41 -24.09 -12.10
C ARG A 308 -6.20 -22.84 -11.24
N MET A 309 -6.15 -22.99 -9.91
CA MET A 309 -5.88 -21.89 -8.97
C MET A 309 -4.49 -21.27 -9.20
N HIS A 310 -3.50 -22.08 -9.56
CA HIS A 310 -2.11 -21.67 -9.73
C HIS A 310 -1.72 -21.19 -11.13
N THR A 311 -2.56 -21.42 -12.15
CA THR A 311 -2.25 -21.08 -13.56
C THR A 311 -3.26 -20.17 -14.24
N SER A 312 -4.49 -20.04 -13.72
CA SER A 312 -5.50 -19.15 -14.31
C SER A 312 -5.19 -17.68 -14.00
N ALA A 313 -4.32 -17.09 -14.80
CA ALA A 313 -3.82 -15.75 -14.59
C ALA A 313 -4.62 -14.69 -15.34
N LEU A 314 -4.78 -13.53 -14.73
CA LEU A 314 -5.20 -12.31 -15.41
C LEU A 314 -3.96 -11.58 -15.92
N THR A 315 -3.71 -11.66 -17.22
CA THR A 315 -2.55 -10.99 -17.84
C THR A 315 -2.98 -9.62 -18.36
N ILE A 316 -2.57 -8.57 -17.65
CA ILE A 316 -2.79 -7.17 -18.08
C ILE A 316 -1.55 -6.64 -18.80
N LEU A 317 -0.39 -6.79 -18.17
CA LEU A 317 0.92 -6.44 -18.73
C LEU A 317 1.75 -7.72 -18.88
N PRO A 318 2.01 -8.21 -20.10
CA PRO A 318 2.67 -9.51 -20.30
C PRO A 318 4.10 -9.62 -19.76
N ALA A 319 4.83 -8.50 -19.68
CA ALA A 319 6.24 -8.48 -19.33
C ALA A 319 6.54 -8.42 -17.82
N VAL A 320 5.52 -8.30 -16.98
CA VAL A 320 5.65 -8.17 -15.51
C VAL A 320 4.80 -9.21 -14.81
N ASN A 321 5.06 -9.38 -13.51
CA ASN A 321 4.27 -10.24 -12.64
C ASN A 321 2.75 -9.93 -12.69
N ARG A 322 1.92 -10.97 -12.57
CA ARG A 322 0.45 -10.89 -12.74
C ARG A 322 -0.33 -11.56 -11.62
N MET A 323 -1.60 -11.21 -11.51
CA MET A 323 -2.52 -11.91 -10.61
C MET A 323 -2.86 -13.30 -11.17
N VAL A 324 -2.94 -14.26 -10.26
CA VAL A 324 -3.53 -15.60 -10.46
C VAL A 324 -4.84 -15.65 -9.66
N LEU A 325 -5.43 -16.82 -9.44
CA LEU A 325 -6.63 -16.96 -8.62
C LEU A 325 -6.23 -16.95 -7.15
N GLY A 326 -6.20 -15.76 -6.56
CA GLY A 326 -5.93 -15.54 -5.15
C GLY A 326 -4.45 -15.43 -4.77
N PHE A 327 -3.55 -15.99 -5.58
CA PHE A 327 -2.11 -15.73 -5.53
C PHE A 327 -1.71 -14.64 -6.54
N TYR A 328 -0.51 -14.10 -6.41
CA TYR A 328 0.14 -13.34 -7.47
C TYR A 328 1.46 -14.01 -7.88
N GLU A 329 1.87 -13.83 -9.14
CA GLU A 329 3.17 -14.31 -9.59
C GLU A 329 4.28 -13.43 -9.03
N THR A 330 5.43 -14.04 -8.77
CA THR A 330 6.71 -13.35 -8.61
C THR A 330 7.73 -14.05 -9.49
N ASN A 331 8.72 -13.29 -9.95
CA ASN A 331 9.86 -13.83 -10.68
C ASN A 331 11.12 -13.53 -9.89
N ARG A 332 11.90 -14.57 -9.58
CA ARG A 332 13.22 -14.44 -8.96
C ARG A 332 14.21 -15.23 -9.80
N ASN A 333 15.20 -14.54 -10.37
CA ASN A 333 16.24 -15.16 -11.19
C ASN A 333 15.67 -16.01 -12.35
N GLY A 334 14.66 -15.50 -13.05
CA GLY A 334 14.00 -16.21 -14.13
C GLY A 334 13.08 -17.37 -13.67
N ARG A 335 13.00 -17.63 -12.36
CA ARG A 335 12.11 -18.65 -11.80
C ARG A 335 10.81 -18.03 -11.35
N ARG A 336 9.72 -18.54 -11.94
CA ARG A 336 8.36 -18.21 -11.54
C ARG A 336 8.03 -18.84 -10.19
N ALA A 337 7.54 -18.03 -9.26
CA ALA A 337 6.83 -18.46 -8.07
C ALA A 337 5.42 -17.89 -8.06
N ILE A 338 4.52 -18.54 -7.34
CA ILE A 338 3.27 -17.91 -6.87
C ILE A 338 3.47 -17.50 -5.42
N ALA A 339 2.97 -16.34 -5.04
CA ALA A 339 3.25 -15.73 -3.76
C ALA A 339 2.04 -15.02 -3.17
N HIS A 340 2.14 -14.74 -1.88
CA HIS A 340 1.29 -13.77 -1.20
C HIS A 340 2.08 -13.12 -0.06
N ALA A 341 1.90 -11.81 0.09
CA ALA A 341 2.45 -11.03 1.20
C ALA A 341 1.32 -10.68 2.17
N GLY A 342 1.64 -10.42 3.42
CA GLY A 342 0.64 -10.08 4.40
C GLY A 342 1.20 -9.20 5.50
N ASP A 343 0.47 -8.13 5.77
CA ASP A 343 0.79 -7.19 6.84
C ASP A 343 -0.48 -7.01 7.69
N THR A 344 -0.31 -7.02 9.01
CA THR A 344 -1.12 -6.25 9.97
C THR A 344 -0.32 -5.02 10.40
N TYR A 345 -0.70 -4.27 11.43
CA TYR A 345 0.17 -3.20 11.96
C TYR A 345 1.42 -3.76 12.61
N LEU A 346 1.31 -4.92 13.24
CA LEU A 346 2.35 -5.47 14.10
C LEU A 346 3.03 -6.70 13.52
N PHE A 347 2.44 -7.32 12.49
CA PHE A 347 2.95 -8.55 11.90
C PHE A 347 3.18 -8.40 10.41
N HIS A 348 4.32 -8.91 9.92
CA HIS A 348 4.76 -8.76 8.53
C HIS A 348 5.21 -10.10 7.99
N THR A 349 4.67 -10.51 6.84
CA THR A 349 4.77 -11.88 6.35
C THR A 349 4.92 -11.93 4.84
N ASP A 350 5.76 -12.84 4.36
CA ASP A 350 5.85 -13.18 2.94
C ASP A 350 5.85 -14.71 2.77
N LEU A 351 5.18 -15.19 1.71
CA LEU A 351 5.08 -16.59 1.33
C LEU A 351 5.32 -16.72 -0.17
N HIS A 352 6.28 -17.55 -0.59
CA HIS A 352 6.53 -17.86 -2.00
C HIS A 352 6.56 -19.37 -2.22
N LEU A 353 5.92 -19.82 -3.30
CA LEU A 353 5.88 -21.19 -3.77
C LEU A 353 6.45 -21.28 -5.19
N PHE A 354 7.65 -21.83 -5.32
CA PHE A 354 8.26 -22.19 -6.58
C PHE A 354 7.72 -23.55 -7.02
N ILE A 355 6.53 -23.54 -7.65
CA ILE A 355 5.76 -24.75 -8.00
C ILE A 355 6.61 -25.77 -8.77
N ASN A 356 7.33 -25.31 -9.80
CA ASN A 356 8.15 -26.18 -10.65
C ASN A 356 9.38 -26.74 -9.94
N ASP A 357 9.82 -26.09 -8.86
CA ASP A 357 10.96 -26.51 -8.06
C ASP A 357 10.52 -27.33 -6.83
N GLY A 358 9.21 -27.51 -6.59
CA GLY A 358 8.70 -28.19 -5.40
C GLY A 358 9.14 -27.52 -4.08
N LEU A 359 9.33 -26.20 -4.09
CA LEU A 359 9.93 -25.42 -3.01
C LEU A 359 8.98 -24.33 -2.53
N GLY A 360 8.89 -24.15 -1.21
CA GLY A 360 8.15 -23.07 -0.59
C GLY A 360 8.94 -22.43 0.55
N ILE A 361 8.79 -21.12 0.73
CA ILE A 361 9.45 -20.35 1.78
C ILE A 361 8.41 -19.41 2.39
N TYR A 362 8.42 -19.35 3.72
CA TYR A 362 7.54 -18.51 4.53
C TYR A 362 8.35 -17.84 5.63
N ILE A 363 8.14 -16.54 5.83
CA ILE A 363 8.63 -15.78 6.99
C ILE A 363 7.49 -14.96 7.57
N SER A 364 7.39 -14.89 8.89
CA SER A 364 6.53 -13.93 9.59
C SER A 364 7.30 -13.29 10.75
N LEU A 365 7.18 -11.96 10.90
CA LEU A 365 7.82 -11.15 11.92
C LEU A 365 6.75 -10.49 12.79
N ASN A 366 7.02 -10.29 14.09
CA ASN A 366 6.08 -9.68 15.06
C ASN A 366 6.46 -8.24 15.45
N SER A 367 7.13 -7.51 14.54
CA SER A 367 7.29 -6.06 14.68
C SER A 367 7.43 -5.37 13.33
N ALA A 368 7.04 -4.10 13.21
CA ALA A 368 7.39 -3.28 12.05
C ALA A 368 8.91 -3.06 11.94
N GLY A 369 9.56 -2.90 13.10
CA GLY A 369 10.97 -2.60 13.21
C GLY A 369 11.25 -1.13 12.97
N LYS A 370 12.41 -0.67 13.48
CA LYS A 370 12.90 0.68 13.27
C LYS A 370 12.95 1.00 11.78
N ASP A 371 12.41 2.15 11.39
CA ASP A 371 12.34 2.61 10.00
C ASP A 371 11.67 1.59 9.03
N GLY A 372 10.80 0.71 9.55
CA GLY A 372 10.13 -0.33 8.76
C GLY A 372 11.02 -1.50 8.37
N ALA A 373 12.06 -1.80 9.16
CA ALA A 373 13.07 -2.81 8.87
C ALA A 373 12.51 -4.18 8.46
N SER A 374 11.37 -4.62 9.01
CA SER A 374 10.76 -5.92 8.65
C SER A 374 10.48 -6.05 7.15
N GLY A 375 10.16 -4.94 6.47
CA GLY A 375 10.01 -4.88 5.02
C GLY A 375 11.32 -5.19 4.28
N ALA A 376 12.42 -4.58 4.71
CA ALA A 376 13.74 -4.84 4.13
C ALA A 376 14.23 -6.27 4.43
N ILE A 377 13.98 -6.78 5.64
CA ILE A 377 14.41 -8.11 6.08
C ILE A 377 13.77 -9.19 5.21
N ARG A 378 12.46 -9.14 4.98
CA ARG A 378 11.75 -10.12 4.14
C ARG A 378 12.21 -10.02 2.68
N SER A 379 12.28 -8.84 2.09
CA SER A 379 12.73 -8.66 0.70
C SER A 379 14.15 -9.22 0.49
N ALA A 380 15.08 -8.85 1.37
CA ALA A 380 16.45 -9.34 1.31
C ALA A 380 16.56 -10.85 1.54
N LEU A 381 15.72 -11.44 2.42
CA LEU A 381 15.67 -12.89 2.61
C LEU A 381 15.34 -13.61 1.30
N PHE A 382 14.28 -13.20 0.59
CA PHE A 382 13.88 -13.87 -0.65
C PHE A 382 14.85 -13.64 -1.79
N GLU A 383 15.41 -12.45 -1.92
CA GLU A 383 16.41 -12.13 -2.93
C GLU A 383 17.70 -12.94 -2.71
N GLN A 384 18.27 -12.90 -1.51
CA GLN A 384 19.49 -13.65 -1.19
C GLN A 384 19.27 -15.16 -1.24
N PHE A 385 18.10 -15.65 -0.82
CA PHE A 385 17.76 -17.07 -0.97
C PHE A 385 17.76 -17.47 -2.44
N ALA A 386 17.06 -16.70 -3.30
CA ALA A 386 16.98 -17.01 -4.71
C ALA A 386 18.37 -16.92 -5.39
N ASP A 387 19.18 -15.93 -5.05
CA ASP A 387 20.55 -15.79 -5.58
C ASP A 387 21.44 -16.97 -5.17
N ARG A 388 21.27 -17.45 -3.95
CA ARG A 388 22.07 -18.55 -3.40
C ARG A 388 21.66 -19.92 -3.95
N TYR A 389 20.37 -20.21 -4.04
CA TYR A 389 19.86 -21.57 -4.29
C TYR A 389 19.17 -21.74 -5.64
N LEU A 390 18.78 -20.63 -6.28
CA LEU A 390 18.04 -20.59 -7.54
C LEU A 390 18.67 -19.60 -8.52
N PRO A 391 20.00 -19.62 -8.76
CA PRO A 391 20.61 -18.70 -9.71
C PRO A 391 20.01 -18.91 -11.10
N GLY A 392 19.90 -17.81 -11.83
CA GLY A 392 19.34 -17.77 -13.16
C GLY A 392 20.19 -16.91 -14.09
N GLU A 393 19.99 -17.09 -15.38
CA GLU A 393 20.72 -16.37 -16.41
C GLU A 393 20.13 -14.98 -16.65
N GLU A 394 20.99 -13.97 -16.77
CA GLU A 394 20.58 -12.64 -17.20
C GLU A 394 20.31 -12.64 -18.70
N THR A 395 19.09 -12.26 -19.09
CA THR A 395 18.74 -12.07 -20.51
C THR A 395 18.97 -10.62 -20.93
N ALA A 396 19.91 -10.34 -21.84
CA ALA A 396 20.11 -9.00 -22.37
C ALA A 396 19.17 -8.74 -23.57
N GLY A 397 18.22 -7.82 -23.41
CA GLY A 397 17.52 -7.16 -24.51
C GLY A 397 18.06 -5.75 -24.71
N ARG A 398 17.99 -5.20 -25.93
CA ARG A 398 18.41 -3.83 -26.21
C ARG A 398 17.49 -3.21 -27.26
N VAL A 399 17.04 -1.99 -26.99
CA VAL A 399 16.38 -1.10 -27.96
C VAL A 399 17.39 -0.04 -28.42
N ASP A 400 17.24 0.48 -29.63
CA ASP A 400 18.08 1.57 -30.11
C ASP A 400 17.83 2.87 -29.30
N PRO A 401 18.83 3.75 -29.15
CA PRO A 401 18.71 4.91 -28.27
C PRO A 401 17.62 5.91 -28.68
N GLU A 402 17.38 6.10 -29.99
CA GLU A 402 16.39 7.07 -30.47
C GLU A 402 14.96 6.62 -30.14
N THR A 403 14.66 5.34 -30.36
CA THR A 403 13.40 4.73 -29.97
C THR A 403 13.22 4.76 -28.45
N ALA A 404 14.27 4.42 -27.69
CA ALA A 404 14.23 4.43 -26.23
C ALA A 404 13.96 5.83 -25.67
N GLU A 405 14.57 6.87 -26.24
CA GLU A 405 14.30 8.24 -25.84
C GLU A 405 12.86 8.66 -26.16
N ALA A 406 12.33 8.27 -27.33
CA ALA A 406 10.93 8.54 -27.69
C ALA A 406 9.95 7.86 -26.72
N HIS A 407 10.20 6.59 -26.35
CA HIS A 407 9.39 5.87 -25.38
C HIS A 407 9.53 6.45 -23.96
N ALA A 408 10.74 6.83 -23.53
CA ALA A 408 10.97 7.49 -22.25
C ALA A 408 10.16 8.79 -22.14
N ARG A 409 10.19 9.63 -23.18
CA ARG A 409 9.40 10.87 -23.25
C ARG A 409 7.90 10.60 -23.23
N LEU A 410 7.44 9.50 -23.83
CA LEU A 410 6.02 9.13 -23.81
C LEU A 410 5.58 8.64 -22.41
N MET A 411 6.48 8.01 -21.66
CA MET A 411 6.21 7.57 -20.30
C MET A 411 6.39 8.67 -19.25
N ALA A 412 7.08 9.76 -19.57
CA ALA A 412 7.32 10.86 -18.63
C ALA A 412 6.00 11.48 -18.13
N GLY A 413 5.87 11.64 -16.80
CA GLY A 413 4.71 12.27 -16.19
C GLY A 413 4.33 11.66 -14.84
N THR A 414 3.19 12.12 -14.32
CA THR A 414 2.63 11.64 -13.05
C THR A 414 1.58 10.57 -13.26
N TYR A 415 1.57 9.59 -12.37
CA TYR A 415 0.66 8.47 -12.35
C TYR A 415 0.01 8.30 -10.98
N GLU A 416 -1.24 7.84 -10.99
CA GLU A 416 -2.01 7.48 -9.81
C GLU A 416 -2.02 5.97 -9.62
N ASN A 417 -1.93 5.53 -8.37
CA ASN A 417 -2.13 4.13 -8.04
C ASN A 417 -3.58 3.71 -8.30
N SER A 418 -3.80 2.55 -8.91
CA SER A 418 -5.13 1.97 -9.11
C SER A 418 -5.82 1.63 -7.78
N ARG A 419 -5.05 1.28 -6.74
CA ARG A 419 -5.53 1.11 -5.38
C ARG A 419 -5.61 2.48 -4.70
N ARG A 420 -6.80 3.07 -4.68
CA ARG A 420 -7.05 4.38 -4.05
C ARG A 420 -8.52 4.58 -3.69
N SER A 421 -8.77 5.57 -2.84
CA SER A 421 -10.09 6.16 -2.64
C SER A 421 -10.34 7.22 -3.72
N GLU A 422 -11.55 7.27 -4.28
CA GLU A 422 -11.90 8.18 -5.38
C GLU A 422 -13.15 9.01 -5.04
N SER A 423 -14.13 8.40 -4.41
CA SER A 423 -15.44 9.00 -4.15
C SER A 423 -15.51 9.80 -2.84
N ASN A 424 -14.47 9.74 -2.01
CA ASN A 424 -14.42 10.31 -0.67
C ASN A 424 -13.15 11.16 -0.41
N PHE A 425 -13.05 11.74 0.78
CA PHE A 425 -12.01 12.71 1.12
C PHE A 425 -10.58 12.15 1.13
N PHE A 426 -10.39 10.83 1.25
CA PHE A 426 -9.07 10.21 1.08
C PHE A 426 -8.52 10.34 -0.34
N SER A 427 -9.34 10.71 -1.33
CA SER A 427 -8.88 11.01 -2.69
C SER A 427 -7.79 12.08 -2.73
N VAL A 428 -7.73 12.99 -1.74
CA VAL A 428 -6.67 14.02 -1.64
C VAL A 428 -5.27 13.42 -1.51
N LEU A 429 -5.14 12.18 -1.03
CA LEU A 429 -3.85 11.50 -0.93
C LEU A 429 -3.18 11.32 -2.31
N SER A 430 -3.94 11.35 -3.41
CA SER A 430 -3.37 11.36 -4.77
C SER A 430 -2.50 12.60 -5.07
N LEU A 431 -2.63 13.68 -4.29
CA LEU A 431 -1.75 14.85 -4.38
C LEU A 431 -0.44 14.68 -3.58
N LEU A 432 -0.38 13.71 -2.68
CA LEU A 432 0.75 13.47 -1.78
C LEU A 432 1.61 12.34 -2.32
N GLY A 433 2.76 12.66 -2.91
CA GLY A 433 3.72 11.68 -3.40
C GLY A 433 3.25 10.89 -4.62
N PRO A 434 2.96 11.55 -5.77
CA PRO A 434 2.58 10.85 -6.98
C PRO A 434 3.69 9.91 -7.45
N ALA A 435 3.31 8.85 -8.15
CA ALA A 435 4.25 8.05 -8.90
C ALA A 435 4.71 8.87 -10.12
N GLU A 436 5.93 9.38 -10.09
CA GLU A 436 6.48 10.19 -11.18
C GLU A 436 7.50 9.38 -11.97
N VAL A 437 7.31 9.34 -13.29
CA VAL A 437 8.31 8.84 -14.24
C VAL A 437 9.10 10.03 -14.78
N THR A 438 10.40 10.04 -14.53
CA THR A 438 11.33 11.04 -15.04
C THR A 438 12.26 10.42 -16.08
N VAL A 439 12.66 11.22 -17.08
CA VAL A 439 13.65 10.83 -18.09
C VAL A 439 15.02 11.33 -17.65
N ASN A 440 15.99 10.42 -17.57
CA ASN A 440 17.36 10.72 -17.21
C ASN A 440 18.18 11.09 -18.47
N GLU A 441 19.34 11.73 -18.26
CA GLU A 441 20.24 12.16 -19.34
C GLU A 441 20.76 11.00 -20.21
N ASP A 442 20.82 9.78 -19.66
CA ASP A 442 21.35 8.57 -20.32
C ASP A 442 20.26 7.73 -21.00
N THR A 443 19.12 8.33 -21.36
CA THR A 443 17.91 7.69 -21.93
C THR A 443 17.22 6.66 -21.03
N THR A 444 17.71 6.48 -19.79
CA THR A 444 17.00 5.68 -18.79
C THR A 444 15.82 6.47 -18.22
N ILE A 445 14.89 5.76 -17.60
CA ILE A 445 13.83 6.38 -16.80
C ILE A 445 14.04 6.06 -15.32
N SER A 446 13.47 6.89 -14.46
CA SER A 446 13.33 6.63 -13.04
C SER A 446 11.87 6.73 -12.65
N LEU A 447 11.40 5.79 -11.83
CA LEU A 447 10.08 5.84 -11.20
C LEU A 447 10.30 6.23 -9.74
N GLY A 448 9.93 7.45 -9.35
CA GLY A 448 10.38 8.08 -8.10
C GLY A 448 10.07 7.31 -6.81
N LEU A 449 9.07 6.43 -6.82
CA LEU A 449 8.72 5.55 -5.69
C LEU A 449 9.60 4.30 -5.55
N LEU A 450 10.38 3.95 -6.58
CA LEU A 450 11.27 2.80 -6.60
C LEU A 450 12.71 3.27 -6.38
N THR A 451 13.22 3.03 -5.18
CA THR A 451 14.55 3.46 -4.74
C THR A 451 15.43 2.27 -4.40
N GLY A 452 16.75 2.45 -4.55
CA GLY A 452 17.75 1.49 -4.08
C GLY A 452 17.88 1.54 -2.56
N LEU A 453 18.71 0.65 -2.00
CA LEU A 453 18.95 0.57 -0.55
C LEU A 453 19.44 1.89 0.08
N GLY A 454 20.08 2.77 -0.71
CA GLY A 454 20.54 4.08 -0.27
C GLY A 454 19.51 5.21 -0.40
N GLY A 455 18.29 4.92 -0.87
CA GLY A 455 17.24 5.93 -1.10
C GLY A 455 17.31 6.61 -2.47
N GLU A 456 18.36 6.36 -3.26
CA GLU A 456 18.49 6.91 -4.61
C GLU A 456 17.47 6.28 -5.57
N PRO A 457 16.86 7.05 -6.50
CA PRO A 457 15.95 6.51 -7.50
C PRO A 457 16.62 5.43 -8.36
N LYS A 458 15.94 4.29 -8.52
CA LYS A 458 16.39 3.24 -9.44
C LYS A 458 16.30 3.75 -10.88
N ARG A 459 17.25 3.33 -11.71
CA ARG A 459 17.27 3.63 -13.15
C ARG A 459 16.83 2.42 -13.93
N TRP A 460 16.13 2.64 -15.03
CA TRP A 460 15.55 1.60 -15.85
C TRP A 460 15.89 1.84 -17.31
N ARG A 461 16.45 0.83 -17.98
CA ARG A 461 16.84 0.89 -19.39
C ARG A 461 15.90 0.06 -20.23
N GLU A 462 15.48 0.59 -21.37
CA GLU A 462 14.61 -0.15 -22.27
C GLU A 462 15.31 -1.36 -22.91
N THR A 463 14.63 -2.50 -22.88
CA THR A 463 15.14 -3.79 -23.40
C THR A 463 14.25 -4.38 -24.48
N ALA A 464 12.97 -3.99 -24.52
CA ALA A 464 12.02 -4.20 -25.61
C ALA A 464 10.98 -3.06 -25.57
N PRO A 465 10.17 -2.83 -26.62
CA PRO A 465 9.22 -1.71 -26.64
C PRO A 465 8.34 -1.65 -25.39
N PHE A 466 8.45 -0.56 -24.63
CA PHE A 466 7.79 -0.32 -23.34
C PHE A 466 8.05 -1.39 -22.27
N VAL A 467 9.21 -2.04 -22.33
CA VAL A 467 9.72 -2.99 -21.33
C VAL A 467 11.10 -2.55 -20.89
N TRP A 468 11.19 -2.17 -19.63
CA TRP A 468 12.37 -1.55 -19.03
C TRP A 468 12.93 -2.45 -17.96
N ARG A 469 14.25 -2.61 -17.92
CA ARG A 469 14.94 -3.39 -16.90
C ARG A 469 15.76 -2.48 -16.00
N GLU A 470 15.75 -2.78 -14.71
CA GLU A 470 16.56 -2.10 -13.71
C GLU A 470 18.05 -2.14 -14.09
N VAL A 471 18.72 -0.99 -14.02
CA VAL A 471 20.17 -0.90 -14.21
C VAL A 471 20.86 -1.48 -12.99
N ASN A 472 21.71 -2.49 -13.20
CA ASN A 472 22.38 -3.28 -12.14
C ASN A 472 21.41 -4.08 -11.25
N GLY A 473 20.20 -4.35 -11.74
CA GLY A 473 19.20 -5.16 -11.08
C GLY A 473 18.50 -6.11 -12.04
N LYS A 474 17.51 -6.84 -11.52
CA LYS A 474 16.84 -7.93 -12.24
C LYS A 474 15.36 -7.63 -12.51
N ASN A 475 14.84 -6.55 -11.93
CA ASN A 475 13.43 -6.23 -11.99
C ASN A 475 13.06 -5.65 -13.36
N VAL A 476 11.80 -5.85 -13.75
CA VAL A 476 11.21 -5.30 -14.97
C VAL A 476 10.10 -4.31 -14.65
N LEU A 477 10.04 -3.20 -15.39
CA LEU A 477 8.87 -2.33 -15.53
C LEU A 477 8.29 -2.51 -16.95
N SER A 478 6.99 -2.38 -17.09
CA SER A 478 6.33 -2.36 -18.39
C SER A 478 5.17 -1.38 -18.43
N ALA A 479 4.91 -0.82 -19.61
CA ALA A 479 3.79 0.05 -19.87
C ALA A 479 2.94 -0.45 -21.04
N GLN A 480 1.63 -0.24 -20.94
CA GLN A 480 0.69 -0.44 -22.03
C GLN A 480 0.45 0.90 -22.74
N VAL A 481 0.53 0.87 -24.07
CA VAL A 481 0.27 2.02 -24.92
C VAL A 481 -0.92 1.74 -25.82
N GLU A 482 -1.90 2.64 -25.79
CA GLU A 482 -3.06 2.61 -26.68
C GLU A 482 -3.15 3.94 -27.42
N SER A 483 -3.26 3.89 -28.76
CA SER A 483 -3.37 5.09 -29.61
C SER A 483 -2.28 6.14 -29.35
N GLY A 484 -1.04 5.70 -29.14
CA GLY A 484 0.11 6.58 -28.91
C GLY A 484 0.11 7.27 -27.54
N LYS A 485 -0.62 6.76 -26.55
CA LYS A 485 -0.58 7.23 -25.16
C LYS A 485 -0.37 6.06 -24.21
N VAL A 486 0.45 6.25 -23.18
CA VAL A 486 0.51 5.31 -22.07
C VAL A 486 -0.82 5.34 -21.36
N VAL A 487 -1.43 4.17 -21.14
CA VAL A 487 -2.70 4.03 -20.39
C VAL A 487 -2.51 3.38 -19.03
N MET A 488 -1.41 2.64 -18.85
CA MET A 488 -1.07 1.93 -17.62
C MET A 488 0.42 1.56 -17.60
N LEU A 489 1.03 1.51 -16.43
CA LEU A 489 2.33 0.88 -16.21
C LEU A 489 2.39 0.14 -14.86
N SER A 490 3.30 -0.80 -14.73
CA SER A 490 3.64 -1.49 -13.47
C SER A 490 5.02 -2.13 -13.57
N GLY A 491 5.48 -2.81 -12.52
CA GLY A 491 6.74 -3.54 -12.52
C GLY A 491 6.81 -4.62 -11.45
N ASP A 492 7.87 -5.42 -11.48
CA ASP A 492 8.01 -6.60 -10.62
C ASP A 492 8.10 -6.27 -9.12
N GLU A 493 8.60 -5.08 -8.78
CA GLU A 493 8.63 -4.56 -7.40
C GLU A 493 7.30 -3.95 -6.96
N VAL A 494 6.37 -3.75 -7.90
CA VAL A 494 5.00 -3.31 -7.63
C VAL A 494 4.14 -4.56 -7.54
N SER A 495 3.38 -4.70 -6.46
CA SER A 495 2.53 -5.88 -6.33
C SER A 495 1.51 -5.97 -7.48
N PRO A 496 1.29 -7.14 -8.12
CA PRO A 496 0.44 -7.26 -9.32
C PRO A 496 -1.04 -6.87 -9.18
N PHE A 497 -1.50 -6.66 -7.95
CA PHE A 497 -2.82 -6.13 -7.62
C PHE A 497 -2.88 -4.59 -7.58
N MET A 498 -1.79 -3.91 -7.98
CA MET A 498 -1.70 -2.46 -8.16
C MET A 498 -1.08 -2.16 -9.52
N MET A 499 -1.53 -1.05 -10.09
CA MET A 499 -1.06 -0.51 -11.36
C MET A 499 -0.96 1.00 -11.24
N PHE A 500 -0.17 1.63 -12.10
CA PHE A 500 -0.06 3.07 -12.21
C PHE A 500 -0.75 3.56 -13.47
N LEU A 501 -1.70 4.49 -13.31
CA LEU A 501 -2.53 5.06 -14.37
C LEU A 501 -2.15 6.53 -14.57
N PRO A 502 -2.06 7.07 -15.79
CA PRO A 502 -1.74 8.48 -16.01
C PRO A 502 -2.69 9.40 -15.23
N THR A 503 -2.15 10.36 -14.48
CA THR A 503 -2.96 11.28 -13.69
C THR A 503 -3.75 12.21 -14.61
N PRO A 504 -5.08 12.32 -14.45
CA PRO A 504 -5.87 13.29 -15.20
C PRO A 504 -5.42 14.73 -14.94
N TRP A 505 -5.39 15.56 -15.97
CA TRP A 505 -4.87 16.93 -15.87
C TRP A 505 -5.54 17.74 -14.76
N TRP A 506 -6.85 17.57 -14.53
CA TRP A 506 -7.62 18.36 -13.57
C TRP A 506 -7.25 18.06 -12.11
N ARG A 507 -6.62 16.90 -11.82
CA ARG A 507 -6.16 16.53 -10.47
C ARG A 507 -4.65 16.35 -10.38
N SER A 508 -3.91 16.81 -11.39
CA SER A 508 -2.46 16.63 -11.43
C SER A 508 -1.76 17.46 -10.34
N PRO A 509 -0.92 16.82 -9.49
CA PRO A 509 -0.18 17.52 -8.45
C PRO A 509 0.84 18.52 -9.01
N VAL A 510 1.28 18.34 -10.26
CA VAL A 510 2.28 19.21 -10.93
C VAL A 510 1.90 20.68 -10.87
N TRP A 511 0.62 21.01 -11.10
CA TRP A 511 0.14 22.39 -11.05
C TRP A 511 -0.71 22.67 -9.80
N LEU A 512 -1.40 21.66 -9.26
CA LEU A 512 -2.25 21.86 -8.08
C LEU A 512 -1.44 22.11 -6.82
N THR A 513 -0.40 21.33 -6.56
CA THR A 513 0.40 21.46 -5.33
C THR A 513 1.05 22.85 -5.20
N PRO A 514 1.74 23.40 -6.22
CA PRO A 514 2.27 24.76 -6.11
C PRO A 514 1.16 25.82 -6.03
N LEU A 515 0.01 25.62 -6.69
CA LEU A 515 -1.11 26.56 -6.63
C LEU A 515 -1.76 26.58 -5.24
N VAL A 516 -1.99 25.42 -4.62
CA VAL A 516 -2.50 25.28 -3.26
C VAL A 516 -1.52 25.88 -2.25
N SER A 517 -0.22 25.58 -2.39
CA SER A 517 0.83 26.14 -1.52
C SER A 517 0.87 27.66 -1.61
N SER A 518 0.77 28.21 -2.82
CA SER A 518 0.70 29.65 -3.06
C SER A 518 -0.58 30.28 -2.51
N ALA A 519 -1.71 29.58 -2.61
CA ALA A 519 -2.99 30.01 -2.04
C ALA A 519 -2.91 30.12 -0.51
N ILE A 520 -2.41 29.08 0.16
CA ILE A 520 -2.20 29.06 1.60
C ILE A 520 -1.24 30.18 2.03
N ALA A 521 -0.11 30.34 1.34
CA ALA A 521 0.85 31.39 1.60
C ALA A 521 0.24 32.79 1.45
N ALA A 522 -0.56 33.05 0.42
CA ALA A 522 -1.23 34.33 0.21
C ALA A 522 -2.22 34.67 1.34
N LEU A 523 -2.98 33.69 1.84
CA LEU A 523 -3.87 33.87 2.98
C LEU A 523 -3.08 34.15 4.27
N LEU A 524 -2.01 33.38 4.53
CA LEU A 524 -1.14 33.58 5.69
C LEU A 524 -0.46 34.96 5.69
N LEU A 525 0.12 35.37 4.56
CA LEU A 525 0.74 36.68 4.41
C LEU A 525 -0.27 37.80 4.66
N SER A 526 -1.50 37.67 4.17
CA SER A 526 -2.56 38.66 4.41
C SER A 526 -2.91 38.79 5.90
N LEU A 527 -2.97 37.67 6.62
CA LEU A 527 -3.19 37.68 8.06
C LEU A 527 -2.00 38.22 8.84
N LEU A 528 -0.77 37.92 8.43
CA LEU A 528 0.44 38.39 9.08
C LEU A 528 0.66 39.90 8.89
N PHE A 529 0.40 40.42 7.69
CA PHE A 529 0.53 41.85 7.42
C PHE A 529 -0.49 42.70 8.15
N TRP A 530 -1.63 42.13 8.56
CA TRP A 530 -2.68 42.87 9.25
C TRP A 530 -2.25 43.48 10.60
N PRO A 531 -1.74 42.71 11.59
CA PRO A 531 -1.23 43.27 12.84
C PRO A 531 0.06 44.07 12.63
N ILE A 532 0.94 43.66 11.72
CA ILE A 532 2.18 44.41 11.41
C ILE A 532 1.84 45.82 10.92
N ALA A 533 0.93 45.95 9.96
CA ALA A 533 0.51 47.26 9.46
C ALA A 533 -0.14 48.10 10.57
N ALA A 534 -0.87 47.50 11.51
CA ALA A 534 -1.42 48.20 12.66
C ALA A 534 -0.34 48.71 13.63
N LEU A 535 0.67 47.87 13.93
CA LEU A 535 1.81 48.23 14.79
C LEU A 535 2.67 49.33 14.16
N VAL A 536 2.99 49.24 12.87
CA VAL A 536 3.73 50.27 12.14
C VAL A 536 2.96 51.59 12.16
N ARG A 537 1.65 51.58 11.87
CA ARG A 537 0.82 52.80 11.96
C ARG A 537 0.83 53.39 13.38
N ARG A 538 0.72 52.54 14.41
CA ARG A 538 0.77 52.98 15.81
C ARG A 538 2.14 53.60 16.15
N ARG A 539 3.24 52.98 15.71
CA ARG A 539 4.62 53.44 15.95
C ARG A 539 4.92 54.79 15.31
N TYR A 540 4.40 55.02 14.10
CA TYR A 540 4.61 56.25 13.32
C TYR A 540 3.44 57.26 13.42
N ARG A 541 2.43 56.99 14.28
CA ARG A 541 1.22 57.82 14.45
C ARG A 541 0.50 58.15 13.13
N ALA A 542 0.57 57.25 12.15
CA ALA A 542 -0.06 57.44 10.85
C ALA A 542 -1.57 57.08 10.92
N PRO A 543 -2.47 57.88 10.30
CA PRO A 543 -3.89 57.58 10.26
C PRO A 543 -4.18 56.30 9.43
N SER A 544 -5.31 55.65 9.69
CA SER A 544 -5.73 54.50 8.89
C SER A 544 -6.10 54.94 7.46
N PRO A 545 -5.49 54.37 6.41
CA PRO A 545 -5.87 54.66 5.02
C PRO A 545 -7.14 53.91 4.58
N LEU A 546 -7.69 53.05 5.44
CA LEU A 546 -8.91 52.28 5.20
C LEU A 546 -10.05 52.90 6.01
N LEU A 547 -11.11 53.36 5.34
CA LEU A 547 -12.33 53.92 5.94
C LEU A 547 -13.57 53.30 5.29
N GLY A 548 -14.70 53.34 6.00
CA GLY A 548 -16.01 52.93 5.48
C GLY A 548 -16.02 51.53 4.87
N ARG A 549 -16.51 51.43 3.63
CA ARG A 549 -16.70 50.18 2.89
C ARG A 549 -15.39 49.40 2.70
N ASP A 550 -14.28 50.09 2.49
CA ASP A 550 -12.99 49.44 2.26
C ASP A 550 -12.44 48.78 3.53
N ALA A 551 -12.58 49.45 4.67
CA ALA A 551 -12.19 48.89 5.96
C ALA A 551 -13.01 47.65 6.29
N ALA A 552 -14.31 47.66 5.97
CA ALA A 552 -15.17 46.49 6.10
C ALA A 552 -14.75 45.35 5.16
N ALA A 553 -14.41 45.66 3.90
CA ALA A 553 -13.96 44.67 2.93
C ALA A 553 -12.69 43.95 3.38
N HIS A 554 -11.66 44.68 3.80
CA HIS A 554 -10.42 44.08 4.32
C HIS A 554 -10.64 43.23 5.57
N ARG A 555 -11.42 43.72 6.54
CA ARG A 555 -11.70 42.95 7.76
C ARG A 555 -12.42 41.64 7.45
N ARG A 556 -13.47 41.68 6.61
CA ARG A 556 -14.20 40.46 6.23
C ARG A 556 -13.29 39.48 5.47
N MET A 557 -12.43 39.99 4.58
CA MET A 557 -11.45 39.15 3.90
C MET A 557 -10.45 38.49 4.86
N HIS A 558 -9.95 39.22 5.88
CA HIS A 558 -9.08 38.62 6.89
C HIS A 558 -9.81 37.57 7.74
N PHE A 559 -11.05 37.83 8.17
CA PHE A 559 -11.85 36.81 8.87
C PHE A 559 -12.10 35.58 8.01
N ALA A 560 -12.41 35.76 6.72
CA ALA A 560 -12.56 34.68 5.77
C ALA A 560 -11.25 33.88 5.60
N ALA A 561 -10.12 34.56 5.43
CA ALA A 561 -8.80 33.92 5.33
C ALA A 561 -8.46 33.09 6.58
N ALA A 562 -8.72 33.64 7.78
CA ALA A 562 -8.50 32.94 9.04
C ALA A 562 -9.41 31.70 9.15
N ALA A 563 -10.70 31.83 8.82
CA ALA A 563 -11.64 30.72 8.87
C ALA A 563 -11.22 29.58 7.91
N VAL A 564 -10.82 29.91 6.68
CA VAL A 564 -10.32 28.93 5.69
C VAL A 564 -9.09 28.19 6.24
N LEU A 565 -8.11 28.92 6.77
CA LEU A 565 -6.89 28.32 7.31
C LEU A 565 -7.17 27.43 8.52
N ILE A 566 -8.12 27.81 9.40
CA ILE A 566 -8.55 26.96 10.51
C ILE A 566 -9.16 25.66 10.01
N VAL A 567 -10.03 25.71 9.00
CA VAL A 567 -10.64 24.50 8.41
C VAL A 567 -9.57 23.60 7.77
N LEU A 568 -8.61 24.18 7.04
CA LEU A 568 -7.50 23.42 6.45
C LEU A 568 -6.58 22.80 7.51
N LEU A 569 -6.28 23.52 8.58
CA LEU A 569 -5.51 22.99 9.71
C LEU A 569 -6.26 21.86 10.41
N ALA A 570 -7.58 21.97 10.55
CA ALA A 570 -8.40 20.93 11.16
C ALA A 570 -8.43 19.66 10.30
N TRP A 571 -8.59 19.78 8.97
CA TRP A 571 -8.42 18.66 8.05
C TRP A 571 -7.01 18.07 8.11
N GLY A 572 -5.97 18.91 8.05
CA GLY A 572 -4.57 18.48 8.12
C GLY A 572 -4.27 17.71 9.41
N ALA A 573 -4.78 18.19 10.55
CA ALA A 573 -4.65 17.50 11.83
C ALA A 573 -5.38 16.15 11.84
N SER A 574 -6.59 16.08 11.25
CA SER A 574 -7.33 14.81 11.11
C SER A 574 -6.60 13.81 10.23
N PHE A 575 -6.07 14.23 9.08
CA PHE A 575 -5.24 13.36 8.24
C PHE A 575 -3.99 12.91 8.97
N MET A 576 -3.26 13.83 9.61
CA MET A 576 -2.08 13.46 10.37
C MET A 576 -2.40 12.41 11.43
N ASN A 577 -3.48 12.59 12.18
CA ASN A 577 -3.94 11.61 13.17
C ASN A 577 -4.27 10.25 12.54
N MET A 578 -5.01 10.24 11.42
CA MET A 578 -5.39 9.03 10.69
C MET A 578 -4.20 8.29 10.05
N LEU A 579 -3.22 9.03 9.55
CA LEU A 579 -2.02 8.48 8.93
C LEU A 579 -1.00 8.00 9.98
N SER A 580 -0.96 8.63 11.16
CA SER A 580 -0.07 8.24 12.25
C SER A 580 -0.64 7.14 13.13
N ASP A 581 -1.96 7.11 13.29
CA ASP A 581 -2.68 6.16 14.13
C ASP A 581 -3.88 5.62 13.37
N ILE A 582 -3.74 4.41 12.85
CA ILE A 582 -4.79 3.80 12.07
C ILE A 582 -6.00 3.39 12.94
N SER A 583 -5.88 3.32 14.27
CA SER A 583 -7.08 3.17 15.10
C SER A 583 -8.05 4.35 14.95
N ALA A 584 -7.56 5.50 14.47
CA ALA A 584 -8.38 6.64 14.08
C ALA A 584 -9.12 6.46 12.74
N LEU A 585 -8.81 5.43 11.94
CA LEU A 585 -9.61 5.01 10.77
C LEU A 585 -10.85 4.20 11.22
N SER A 586 -11.65 4.79 12.09
CA SER A 586 -12.82 4.14 12.70
C SER A 586 -14.07 5.01 12.62
N SER A 587 -15.23 4.40 12.90
CA SER A 587 -16.50 5.13 13.00
C SER A 587 -16.59 6.05 14.22
N GLU A 588 -15.69 5.96 15.20
CA GLU A 588 -15.69 6.86 16.36
C GLU A 588 -15.40 8.32 15.95
N GLY A 589 -14.62 8.51 14.89
CA GLY A 589 -14.31 9.82 14.32
C GLY A 589 -15.44 10.44 13.47
N ASP A 590 -16.50 9.70 13.17
CA ASP A 590 -17.54 10.13 12.22
C ASP A 590 -18.20 11.47 12.58
N PRO A 591 -18.62 11.73 13.85
CA PRO A 591 -19.25 13.01 14.19
C PRO A 591 -18.34 14.21 13.92
N TRP A 592 -17.03 14.05 14.16
CA TRP A 592 -16.05 15.10 13.88
C TRP A 592 -15.88 15.33 12.38
N LEU A 593 -15.83 14.26 11.58
CA LEU A 593 -15.76 14.38 10.12
C LEU A 593 -17.00 15.07 9.55
N TRP A 594 -18.20 14.79 10.08
CA TRP A 594 -19.41 15.53 9.71
C TRP A 594 -19.30 17.02 10.00
N VAL A 595 -18.80 17.40 11.17
CA VAL A 595 -18.54 18.80 11.52
C VAL A 595 -17.55 19.43 10.53
N LEU A 596 -16.46 18.75 10.20
CA LEU A 596 -15.47 19.25 9.23
C LEU A 596 -16.06 19.48 7.84
N GLN A 597 -16.90 18.56 7.35
CA GLN A 597 -17.56 18.71 6.06
C GLN A 597 -18.57 19.87 6.07
N LEU A 598 -19.35 20.02 7.14
CA LEU A 598 -20.28 21.14 7.29
C LEU A 598 -19.56 22.48 7.39
N LEU A 599 -18.45 22.55 8.14
CA LEU A 599 -17.60 23.73 8.20
C LEU A 599 -17.02 24.04 6.82
N SER A 600 -16.54 23.04 6.08
CA SER A 600 -15.98 23.21 4.74
C SER A 600 -17.04 23.72 3.75
N LEU A 601 -18.26 23.19 3.83
CA LEU A 601 -19.42 23.60 3.03
C LEU A 601 -19.79 25.07 3.25
N VAL A 602 -19.68 25.57 4.48
CA VAL A 602 -20.04 26.96 4.79
C VAL A 602 -18.86 27.89 4.53
N VAL A 603 -17.67 27.57 5.05
CA VAL A 603 -16.51 28.46 5.09
C VAL A 603 -15.92 28.67 3.70
N LEU A 604 -15.70 27.61 2.91
CA LEU A 604 -14.97 27.73 1.64
C LEU A 604 -15.76 28.51 0.57
N PRO A 605 -17.06 28.23 0.32
CA PRO A 605 -17.86 29.03 -0.62
C PRO A 605 -18.05 30.47 -0.12
N SER A 606 -18.28 30.67 1.18
CA SER A 606 -18.43 32.02 1.75
C SER A 606 -17.15 32.83 1.62
N ALA A 607 -15.99 32.22 1.84
CA ALA A 607 -14.70 32.89 1.67
C ALA A 607 -14.44 33.27 0.21
N ALA A 608 -14.78 32.39 -0.75
CA ALA A 608 -14.68 32.71 -2.18
C ALA A 608 -15.59 33.90 -2.56
N ALA A 609 -16.84 33.92 -2.07
CA ALA A 609 -17.77 35.03 -2.29
C ALA A 609 -17.27 36.35 -1.65
N VAL A 610 -16.75 36.29 -0.42
CA VAL A 610 -16.15 37.45 0.26
C VAL A 610 -14.92 37.95 -0.48
N ALA A 611 -14.09 37.05 -1.01
CA ALA A 611 -12.88 37.41 -1.75
C ALA A 611 -13.21 38.07 -3.10
N LEU A 612 -14.24 37.59 -3.83
CA LEU A 612 -14.77 38.26 -5.02
C LEU A 612 -15.28 39.66 -4.69
N TRP A 613 -16.10 39.78 -3.65
CA TRP A 613 -16.63 41.07 -3.24
C TRP A 613 -15.50 42.02 -2.81
N HIS A 614 -14.51 41.53 -2.07
CA HIS A 614 -13.32 42.28 -1.70
C HIS A 614 -12.56 42.78 -2.93
N ALA A 615 -12.31 41.92 -3.92
CA ALA A 615 -11.71 42.32 -5.19
C ALA A 615 -12.54 43.40 -5.89
N TRP A 616 -13.85 43.21 -6.03
CA TRP A 616 -14.72 44.21 -6.64
C TRP A 616 -14.67 45.57 -5.93
N VAL A 617 -14.64 45.61 -4.59
CA VAL A 617 -14.47 46.86 -3.82
C VAL A 617 -13.09 47.49 -4.09
N MET A 618 -12.01 46.72 -4.14
CA MET A 618 -10.67 47.25 -4.41
C MET A 618 -10.53 47.82 -5.83
N TRP A 619 -11.21 47.23 -6.80
CA TRP A 619 -11.17 47.65 -8.20
C TRP A 619 -12.12 48.81 -8.53
N SER A 620 -13.28 48.89 -7.86
CA SER A 620 -14.20 50.03 -7.98
C SER A 620 -13.71 51.29 -7.24
N GLY A 621 -12.83 51.15 -6.25
CA GLY A 621 -12.25 52.25 -5.50
C GLY A 621 -10.97 52.86 -6.12
N LYS A 622 -10.53 54.01 -5.59
CA LYS A 622 -9.26 54.69 -5.95
C LYS A 622 -8.03 54.04 -5.27
N ARG A 623 -7.91 52.72 -5.34
CA ARG A 623 -6.79 51.98 -4.73
C ARG A 623 -5.57 51.91 -5.63
N ARG A 624 -4.40 51.85 -4.99
CA ARG A 624 -3.13 51.66 -5.69
C ARG A 624 -3.11 50.28 -6.35
N TRP A 625 -2.40 50.19 -7.48
CA TRP A 625 -2.30 48.98 -8.28
C TRP A 625 -1.91 47.72 -7.49
N PRO A 626 -0.94 47.74 -6.54
CA PRO A 626 -0.60 46.54 -5.76
C PRO A 626 -1.75 46.00 -4.91
N ALA A 627 -2.59 46.86 -4.33
CA ALA A 627 -3.75 46.42 -3.54
C ALA A 627 -4.82 45.77 -4.41
N ARG A 628 -5.02 46.28 -5.63
CA ARG A 628 -5.91 45.69 -6.63
C ARG A 628 -5.43 44.31 -7.06
N MET A 629 -4.14 44.17 -7.39
CA MET A 629 -3.55 42.88 -7.76
C MET A 629 -3.64 41.86 -6.61
N TRP A 630 -3.27 42.27 -5.38
CA TRP A 630 -3.34 41.38 -4.23
C TRP A 630 -4.77 40.90 -3.94
N SER A 631 -5.79 41.75 -4.17
CA SER A 631 -7.19 41.32 -4.03
C SER A 631 -7.59 40.23 -5.02
N VAL A 632 -7.02 40.23 -6.24
CA VAL A 632 -7.22 39.15 -7.22
C VAL A 632 -6.50 37.89 -6.77
N VAL A 633 -5.27 38.00 -6.27
CA VAL A 633 -4.53 36.85 -5.71
C VAL A 633 -5.33 36.17 -4.60
N LEU A 634 -5.94 36.93 -3.69
CA LEU A 634 -6.77 36.37 -2.61
C LEU A 634 -8.05 35.71 -3.13
N ALA A 635 -8.68 36.28 -4.16
CA ALA A 635 -9.82 35.63 -4.81
C ALA A 635 -9.42 34.30 -5.44
N LEU A 636 -8.33 34.27 -6.23
CA LEU A 636 -7.79 33.06 -6.83
C LEU A 636 -7.41 32.01 -5.77
N ALA A 637 -6.82 32.44 -4.64
CA ALA A 637 -6.49 31.56 -3.53
C ALA A 637 -7.75 30.88 -2.94
N CYS A 638 -8.80 31.65 -2.64
CA CYS A 638 -10.04 31.09 -2.12
C CYS A 638 -10.75 30.16 -3.13
N PHE A 639 -10.75 30.49 -4.42
CA PHE A 639 -11.31 29.61 -5.45
C PHE A 639 -10.51 28.33 -5.65
N THR A 640 -9.17 28.40 -5.57
CA THR A 640 -8.31 27.21 -5.62
C THR A 640 -8.65 26.25 -4.49
N LEU A 641 -8.77 26.75 -3.27
CA LEU A 641 -9.06 25.91 -2.10
C LEU A 641 -10.49 25.35 -2.13
N LEU A 642 -11.45 26.13 -2.62
CA LEU A 642 -12.81 25.63 -2.89
C LEU A 642 -12.80 24.54 -3.98
N TYR A 643 -12.03 24.74 -5.05
CA TYR A 643 -11.87 23.74 -6.11
C TYR A 643 -11.33 22.43 -5.55
N VAL A 644 -10.26 22.47 -4.76
CA VAL A 644 -9.68 21.29 -4.11
C VAL A 644 -10.70 20.60 -3.21
N ALA A 645 -11.44 21.35 -2.39
CA ALA A 645 -12.45 20.74 -1.53
C ALA A 645 -13.56 20.01 -2.29
N LEU A 646 -13.93 20.49 -3.48
CA LEU A 646 -14.93 19.83 -4.33
C LEU A 646 -14.35 18.66 -5.13
N ALA A 647 -13.16 18.85 -5.70
CA ALA A 647 -12.45 17.85 -6.52
C ALA A 647 -12.05 16.63 -5.69
N PHE A 648 -11.60 16.86 -4.45
CA PHE A 648 -11.12 15.83 -3.52
C PHE A 648 -12.10 15.57 -2.36
N LYS A 649 -13.38 15.89 -2.56
CA LYS A 649 -14.50 15.37 -1.75
C LYS A 649 -14.44 15.71 -0.24
N PHE A 650 -13.89 16.87 0.13
CA PHE A 650 -14.04 17.42 1.50
C PHE A 650 -15.47 17.87 1.80
N ILE A 651 -16.36 17.86 0.81
CA ILE A 651 -17.78 18.16 0.93
C ILE A 651 -18.53 17.05 0.16
N ALA A 652 -18.51 15.82 0.69
CA ALA A 652 -19.11 14.64 0.06
C ALA A 652 -20.48 14.27 0.66
N PHE A 653 -20.73 14.70 1.91
CA PHE A 653 -21.84 14.23 2.73
C PHE A 653 -21.82 12.72 2.95
N ASP A 654 -20.61 12.18 3.13
CA ASP A 654 -20.37 10.79 3.52
C ASP A 654 -19.10 10.72 4.37
N VAL A 655 -19.07 9.79 5.32
CA VAL A 655 -17.94 9.50 6.22
C VAL A 655 -17.44 8.07 6.05
N ASN A 656 -17.75 7.44 4.92
CA ASN A 656 -17.08 6.22 4.48
C ASN A 656 -15.84 6.57 3.66
N TYR A 657 -14.73 5.87 3.91
CA TYR A 657 -13.44 6.16 3.29
C TYR A 657 -12.50 4.99 3.24
#